data_AF-A0AAD9AIN0-F1
#
_entry.id   AF-A0AAD9AIN0-F1
#
_cell.length_a   1.000
_cell.length_b   1.000
_cell.length_c   1.000
_cell.angle_alpha   90.00
_cell.angle_beta   90.00
_cell.angle_gamma   90.00
#
_symmetry.space_group_name_H-M   'P 1'
#
loop_
_entity.id
_entity.type
_entity.pdbx_description
1 polymer ?
#
loop_
_entity_poly.entity_id
_entity_poly.type
_entity_poly.pdbx_seq_one_letter_code
_entity_poly.pdbx_strand_id
1 'polypeptide(L)'
;MALITLLGVVLTIIAGAYALDIFVFFARDTREPQYVRSRVPLIGHLIGISKRGAGWTNQPSGVFTIPIFTFKLYVISERKLISAIQRHAKTISFTPFAAKTSKTLSGLGDIVLRIQDHLQGPPEAKEFDRVQRASMSAGPDLDAMALVSSKVTLELVEELATKANAEPGTRFELYTWLKHLIALSASEGMFGPMNPFRDPEHEADFWTFAEKSHILVMGASDASYPSQGCFASKGAQRSPEIREEVRKAITKGDEADWALDVSILKTACPLPLSSIQEAQRVNSVQAGIREILRDTTIHTEDTSVLLKKGSYLQINGISTLRDLETWGSDAADFDPYRFIKMKRPEANTPVVAAASELPPNAFSVWGVVPHVCPARWYATGGITVLVAMLVLRFDFDVESDAQIPGRSEVAWRKPTPAKDFSTLPRPLPAARTSDSKAPAGFILVHVHHSSFLGSRSSSSTGIPSPASSPHIASRAITPLTCSIAGARVHCIKTPPKHHNALPRDNTNTNPPTMTKHTPDSLRTRVSSLSLRLQAMEAAEALSRSQSPAPSMAASTTIPVTASKPFLLADMEGRPAASNPVCESCWNALRYSEVKQTSRAASPAACKLCAVAAGKPEAYTQPFVDFLTENPTIFHAVSYFKTKLAATGFTELPARDSWKLQPGGKYWTTKNGSGLIAFTVGEAYKPGNGVAMIAGHIDALTAKLKPVSTKPTRAGYLQLGVAPYAGALNQTWWDRDLSIGGRVIVRDESNKTTTKLVRLDWPIARIPTLAPHFGVGMMGQNNPETQAVPIIGLESSSDAAPIEPLGPKGSFVNTQPPKLVKLISSELGLASPTQIVNWELELYDSQPAQTGGLDREFIFGGRIDDKLCSWAAFTGLLAAESSPSDGVIKLVALFDDEEIGSLLRQGARSNFLPLTIERAVEALSAAADVPFGSNTLGQTYASSFLVSADVTHAGNPNFLGYYLDDHVPRLNVGIAICGDSNGHMTTDAVSTAILQRVGELADAPTQTFQIRNDTRSGGTVGPALSSAMGVKAADAGLPQLSMHSIRATTGALDPGLGVKFFKGFLDHWEKIDGEWH
;
A
#
# COMPACT_ATOMS: atom_id res chain seq x y z
N MET A 1 59.77 -12.07 -52.70
CA MET A 1 58.86 -13.23 -52.48
C MET A 1 57.98 -13.04 -51.24
N ALA A 2 58.52 -12.98 -50.02
CA ALA A 2 57.72 -12.86 -48.79
C ALA A 2 56.73 -11.68 -48.75
N LEU A 3 57.09 -10.50 -49.26
CA LEU A 3 56.20 -9.34 -49.33
C LEU A 3 55.02 -9.53 -50.30
N ILE A 4 55.25 -10.23 -51.41
CA ILE A 4 54.22 -10.51 -52.43
C ILE A 4 53.26 -11.59 -51.90
N THR A 5 53.78 -12.60 -51.19
CA THR A 5 52.95 -13.61 -50.51
C THR A 5 52.11 -12.99 -49.41
N LEU A 6 52.68 -12.06 -48.61
CA LEU A 6 51.94 -11.32 -47.60
C LEU A 6 50.84 -10.45 -48.21
N LEU A 7 51.14 -9.71 -49.29
CA LEU A 7 50.14 -8.90 -50.00
C LEU A 7 49.02 -9.78 -50.60
N GLY A 8 49.38 -10.93 -51.17
CA GLY A 8 48.42 -11.90 -51.71
C GLY A 8 47.50 -12.47 -50.64
N VAL A 9 48.04 -12.83 -49.47
CA VAL A 9 47.25 -13.29 -48.32
C VAL A 9 46.32 -12.19 -47.81
N VAL A 10 46.82 -10.95 -47.66
CA VAL A 10 46.01 -9.81 -47.21
C VAL A 10 44.89 -9.50 -48.22
N LEU A 11 45.17 -9.50 -49.52
CA LEU A 11 44.16 -9.30 -50.57
C LEU A 11 43.13 -10.42 -50.61
N THR A 12 43.54 -11.67 -50.38
CA THR A 12 42.62 -12.82 -50.33
C THR A 12 41.73 -12.75 -49.08
N ILE A 13 42.25 -12.33 -47.94
CA ILE A 13 41.48 -12.11 -46.71
C ILE A 13 40.48 -10.97 -46.91
N ILE A 14 40.89 -9.86 -47.54
CA ILE A 14 40.00 -8.72 -47.83
C ILE A 14 38.90 -9.15 -48.81
N ALA A 15 39.24 -9.82 -49.91
CA ALA A 15 38.27 -10.32 -50.88
C ALA A 15 37.31 -11.34 -50.25
N GLY A 16 37.81 -12.23 -49.41
CA GLY A 16 37.00 -13.18 -48.65
C GLY A 16 36.07 -12.51 -47.65
N ALA A 17 36.53 -11.45 -46.97
CA ALA A 17 35.70 -10.65 -46.06
C ALA A 17 34.58 -9.92 -46.80
N TYR A 18 34.86 -9.33 -47.96
CA TYR A 18 33.84 -8.70 -48.81
C TYR A 18 32.86 -9.73 -49.41
N ALA A 19 33.33 -10.90 -49.85
CA ALA A 19 32.47 -11.97 -50.36
C ALA A 19 31.54 -12.54 -49.26
N LEU A 20 32.05 -12.71 -48.04
CA LEU A 20 31.26 -13.14 -46.88
C LEU A 20 30.24 -12.07 -46.46
N ASP A 21 30.63 -10.79 -46.45
CA ASP A 21 29.74 -9.66 -46.16
C ASP A 21 28.61 -9.58 -47.21
N ILE A 22 28.93 -9.80 -48.49
CA ILE A 22 27.94 -9.90 -49.57
C ILE A 22 27.00 -11.09 -49.37
N PHE A 23 27.51 -12.27 -49.03
CA PHE A 23 26.69 -13.47 -48.79
C PHE A 23 25.72 -13.28 -47.61
N VAL A 24 26.19 -12.73 -46.50
CA VAL A 24 25.36 -12.39 -45.33
C VAL A 24 24.31 -11.33 -45.69
N PHE A 25 24.65 -10.38 -46.58
CA PHE A 25 23.73 -9.34 -47.04
C PHE A 25 22.63 -9.87 -47.98
N PHE A 26 22.93 -10.87 -48.82
CA PHE A 26 21.95 -11.48 -49.73
C PHE A 26 21.02 -12.50 -49.04
N ALA A 27 21.42 -13.09 -47.91
CA ALA A 27 20.58 -14.01 -47.12
C ALA A 27 19.49 -13.30 -46.27
N ARG A 28 19.11 -12.08 -46.62
CA ARG A 28 18.22 -11.22 -45.81
C ARG A 28 16.74 -11.57 -46.05
N ASP A 29 15.99 -11.71 -44.95
CA ASP A 29 14.53 -11.70 -44.98
C ASP A 29 14.05 -10.28 -45.29
N THR A 30 13.29 -10.10 -46.37
CA THR A 30 12.82 -8.80 -46.85
C THR A 30 11.88 -8.10 -45.87
N ARG A 31 11.35 -8.82 -44.87
CA ARG A 31 10.50 -8.28 -43.79
C ARG A 31 11.30 -7.70 -42.62
N GLU A 32 12.61 -7.91 -42.56
CA GLU A 32 13.48 -7.34 -41.52
C GLU A 32 13.88 -5.88 -41.87
N PRO A 33 14.19 -5.02 -40.87
CA PRO A 33 14.61 -3.64 -41.09
C PRO A 33 15.86 -3.49 -41.96
N GLN A 34 16.03 -2.32 -42.57
CA GLN A 34 17.13 -2.05 -43.50
C GLN A 34 18.50 -2.23 -42.86
N TYR A 35 19.37 -2.98 -43.54
CA TYR A 35 20.75 -3.19 -43.09
C TYR A 35 21.60 -1.97 -43.38
N VAL A 36 22.33 -1.49 -42.36
CA VAL A 36 23.35 -0.46 -42.54
C VAL A 36 24.68 -1.14 -42.83
N ARG A 37 25.32 -0.83 -43.97
CA ARG A 37 26.66 -1.35 -44.30
C ARG A 37 27.74 -0.52 -43.61
N SER A 38 28.76 -1.18 -43.08
CA SER A 38 29.97 -0.52 -42.59
C SER A 38 30.93 -0.22 -43.73
N ARG A 39 31.78 0.82 -43.58
CA ARG A 39 32.85 1.13 -44.54
C ARG A 39 33.95 0.05 -44.59
N VAL A 40 34.14 -0.67 -43.50
CA VAL A 40 35.04 -1.83 -43.40
C VAL A 40 34.16 -3.06 -43.17
N PRO A 41 34.16 -4.07 -44.06
CA PRO A 41 33.33 -5.26 -43.91
C PRO A 41 33.59 -5.99 -42.59
N LEU A 42 32.55 -6.64 -42.03
CA LEU A 42 32.57 -7.46 -40.82
C LEU A 42 32.91 -6.76 -39.49
N ILE A 43 33.90 -5.85 -39.46
CA ILE A 43 34.43 -5.23 -38.23
C ILE A 43 34.15 -3.72 -38.13
N GLY A 44 33.74 -3.06 -39.22
CA GLY A 44 33.59 -1.60 -39.24
C GLY A 44 32.54 -1.06 -38.27
N HIS A 45 31.47 -1.82 -38.01
CA HIS A 45 30.48 -1.48 -36.98
C HIS A 45 31.05 -1.57 -35.57
N LEU A 46 31.86 -2.59 -35.28
CA LEU A 46 32.54 -2.74 -33.98
C LEU A 46 33.57 -1.63 -33.74
N ILE A 47 34.33 -1.24 -34.78
CA ILE A 47 35.24 -0.09 -34.72
C ILE A 47 34.44 1.19 -34.47
N GLY A 48 33.27 1.33 -35.08
CA GLY A 48 32.37 2.47 -34.87
C GLY A 48 31.86 2.57 -33.43
N ILE A 49 31.35 1.46 -32.89
CA ILE A 49 30.87 1.34 -31.51
C ILE A 49 32.01 1.56 -30.51
N SER A 50 33.20 1.01 -30.76
CA SER A 50 34.39 1.22 -29.92
C SER A 50 34.88 2.68 -29.94
N LYS A 51 34.81 3.38 -31.09
CA LYS A 51 35.27 4.79 -31.16
C LYS A 51 34.27 5.82 -30.65
N ARG A 52 32.95 5.54 -30.73
CA ARG A 52 31.89 6.55 -30.48
C ARG A 52 30.85 6.13 -29.44
N GLY A 53 30.97 4.93 -28.86
CA GLY A 53 30.04 4.40 -27.87
C GLY A 53 28.59 4.31 -28.38
N ALA A 54 27.62 4.42 -27.47
CA ALA A 54 26.19 4.44 -27.80
C ALA A 54 25.79 5.60 -28.75
N GLY A 55 26.57 6.69 -28.77
CA GLY A 55 26.39 7.84 -29.68
C GLY A 55 26.79 7.57 -31.14
N TRP A 56 27.36 6.39 -31.44
CA TRP A 56 27.62 5.96 -32.83
C TRP A 56 26.33 5.88 -33.67
N THR A 57 25.17 5.70 -33.02
CA THR A 57 23.85 5.50 -33.63
C THR A 57 23.12 6.79 -34.06
N ASN A 58 23.79 7.94 -34.14
CA ASN A 58 23.24 9.20 -34.71
C ASN A 58 23.08 9.14 -36.25
N GLN A 59 22.55 8.03 -36.76
CA GLN A 59 22.32 7.66 -38.16
C GLN A 59 20.86 7.16 -38.28
N PRO A 60 20.33 7.02 -39.51
CA PRO A 60 19.00 7.50 -39.97
C PRO A 60 17.81 7.27 -39.04
N SER A 61 16.88 8.23 -39.05
CA SER A 61 15.56 8.11 -38.41
C SER A 61 14.84 6.84 -38.86
N GLY A 62 14.23 6.11 -37.91
CA GLY A 62 13.49 4.87 -38.17
C GLY A 62 14.11 3.64 -37.49
N VAL A 63 13.95 2.47 -38.10
CA VAL A 63 14.53 1.19 -37.64
C VAL A 63 15.50 0.63 -38.63
N PHE A 64 16.66 0.22 -38.13
CA PHE A 64 17.70 -0.38 -38.97
C PHE A 64 18.41 -1.53 -38.27
N THR A 65 19.04 -2.37 -39.07
CA THR A 65 19.74 -3.59 -38.64
C THR A 65 21.24 -3.40 -38.80
N ILE A 66 21.98 -3.74 -37.75
CA ILE A 66 23.43 -3.72 -37.71
C ILE A 66 23.90 -5.17 -37.56
N PRO A 67 24.44 -5.79 -38.62
CA PRO A 67 24.99 -7.12 -38.52
C PRO A 67 26.31 -7.08 -37.74
N ILE A 68 26.43 -7.87 -36.68
CA ILE A 68 27.65 -8.02 -35.89
C ILE A 68 27.98 -9.50 -35.81
N PHE A 69 28.88 -9.96 -36.70
CA PHE A 69 29.28 -11.36 -36.83
C PHE A 69 28.08 -12.33 -36.87
N THR A 70 27.85 -13.07 -35.78
CA THR A 70 26.86 -14.15 -35.65
C THR A 70 25.49 -13.68 -35.16
N PHE A 71 25.33 -12.42 -34.75
CA PHE A 71 24.06 -11.86 -34.29
C PHE A 71 23.72 -10.54 -34.98
N LYS A 72 22.45 -10.15 -34.89
CA LYS A 72 21.93 -8.88 -35.42
C LYS A 72 21.61 -7.94 -34.27
N LEU A 73 21.94 -6.67 -34.41
CA LEU A 73 21.50 -5.61 -33.52
C LEU A 73 20.51 -4.72 -34.26
N TYR A 74 19.23 -4.78 -33.88
CA TYR A 74 18.22 -3.86 -34.37
C TYR A 74 18.29 -2.57 -33.55
N VAL A 75 18.41 -1.42 -34.21
CA VAL A 75 18.39 -0.12 -33.55
C VAL A 75 17.08 0.58 -33.85
N ILE A 76 16.38 0.97 -32.79
CA ILE A 76 15.10 1.66 -32.83
C ILE A 76 15.33 3.11 -32.43
N SER A 77 15.20 4.02 -33.39
CA SER A 77 15.35 5.46 -33.16
C SER A 77 14.01 6.22 -33.23
N GLU A 78 12.90 5.52 -33.42
CA GLU A 78 11.57 6.11 -33.57
C GLU A 78 10.66 5.81 -32.37
N ARG A 79 10.08 6.87 -31.79
CA ARG A 79 9.24 6.81 -30.59
C ARG A 79 8.01 5.92 -30.78
N LYS A 80 7.35 5.97 -31.95
CA LYS A 80 6.12 5.21 -32.26
C LYS A 80 6.30 3.70 -32.07
N LEU A 81 7.50 3.18 -32.30
CA LEU A 81 7.80 1.75 -32.20
C LEU A 81 8.13 1.30 -30.77
N ILE A 82 8.48 2.22 -29.87
CA ILE A 82 8.78 1.90 -28.46
C ILE A 82 7.55 1.29 -27.79
N SER A 83 6.37 1.90 -27.96
CA SER A 83 5.13 1.38 -27.39
C SER A 83 4.75 0.00 -27.94
N ALA A 84 5.02 -0.26 -29.22
CA ALA A 84 4.83 -1.58 -29.81
C ALA A 84 5.77 -2.61 -29.17
N ILE A 85 7.05 -2.27 -28.99
CA ILE A 85 8.05 -3.14 -28.35
C ILE A 85 7.65 -3.49 -26.91
N GLN A 86 7.13 -2.53 -26.13
CA GLN A 86 6.68 -2.80 -24.75
C GLN A 86 5.50 -3.77 -24.69
N ARG A 87 4.57 -3.71 -25.65
CA ARG A 87 3.45 -4.68 -25.75
C ARG A 87 3.94 -6.12 -26.02
N HIS A 88 5.16 -6.27 -26.54
CA HIS A 88 5.81 -7.55 -26.81
C HIS A 88 6.84 -7.97 -25.74
N ALA A 89 6.72 -7.50 -24.49
CA ALA A 89 7.67 -7.81 -23.41
C ALA A 89 7.93 -9.32 -23.15
N LYS A 90 7.00 -10.21 -23.55
CA LYS A 90 7.16 -11.68 -23.44
C LYS A 90 8.08 -12.28 -24.51
N THR A 91 8.24 -11.60 -25.66
CA THR A 91 9.08 -12.07 -26.77
C THR A 91 10.30 -11.16 -27.00
N ILE A 92 10.28 -9.95 -26.45
CA ILE A 92 11.37 -8.96 -26.49
C ILE A 92 11.67 -8.54 -25.05
N SER A 93 12.70 -9.13 -24.42
CA SER A 93 12.92 -8.99 -22.97
C SER A 93 14.33 -8.52 -22.60
N PHE A 94 14.44 -7.78 -21.50
CA PHE A 94 15.72 -7.41 -20.89
C PHE A 94 16.30 -8.51 -19.99
N THR A 95 15.45 -9.35 -19.40
CA THR A 95 15.81 -10.27 -18.31
C THR A 95 16.92 -11.26 -18.69
N PRO A 96 16.89 -11.93 -19.86
CA PRO A 96 17.93 -12.89 -20.22
C PRO A 96 19.28 -12.23 -20.50
N PHE A 97 19.25 -11.02 -21.07
CA PHE A 97 20.44 -10.20 -21.24
C PHE A 97 21.03 -9.82 -19.88
N ALA A 98 20.21 -9.35 -18.93
CA ALA A 98 20.66 -9.03 -17.58
C ALA A 98 21.29 -10.24 -16.87
N ALA A 99 20.66 -11.41 -16.93
CA ALA A 99 21.21 -12.64 -16.35
C ALA A 99 22.55 -13.05 -17.00
N LYS A 100 22.64 -13.01 -18.34
CA LYS A 100 23.89 -13.30 -19.06
C LYS A 100 25.00 -12.33 -18.69
N THR A 101 24.67 -11.04 -18.61
CA THR A 101 25.60 -9.99 -18.19
C THR A 101 26.05 -10.18 -16.74
N SER A 102 25.14 -10.49 -15.80
CA SER A 102 25.48 -10.77 -14.41
C SER A 102 26.38 -11.99 -14.25
N LYS A 103 26.19 -13.05 -15.07
CA LYS A 103 27.10 -14.20 -15.12
C LYS A 103 28.51 -13.80 -15.52
N THR A 104 28.64 -13.01 -16.57
CA THR A 104 29.93 -12.58 -17.13
C THR A 104 30.65 -11.57 -16.23
N LEU A 105 29.91 -10.62 -15.63
CA LEU A 105 30.50 -9.51 -14.86
C LEU A 105 30.79 -9.87 -13.40
N SER A 106 29.96 -10.70 -12.78
CA SER A 106 30.01 -10.91 -11.33
C SER A 106 30.39 -12.34 -10.93
N GLY A 107 30.64 -13.23 -11.91
CA GLY A 107 31.02 -14.62 -11.66
C GLY A 107 29.96 -15.43 -10.88
N LEU A 108 28.71 -14.96 -10.88
CA LEU A 108 27.63 -15.56 -10.11
C LEU A 108 27.36 -16.99 -10.59
N GLY A 109 27.22 -17.92 -9.64
CA GLY A 109 26.90 -19.32 -9.95
C GLY A 109 25.51 -19.48 -10.57
N ASP A 110 25.30 -20.59 -11.30
CA ASP A 110 24.07 -20.87 -12.06
C ASP A 110 22.78 -20.91 -11.22
N ILE A 111 22.89 -21.02 -9.90
CA ILE A 111 21.74 -20.92 -8.97
C ILE A 111 21.28 -19.48 -8.83
N VAL A 112 22.21 -18.54 -8.61
CA VAL A 112 21.88 -17.11 -8.41
C VAL A 112 21.33 -16.50 -9.71
N LEU A 113 21.85 -16.95 -10.86
CA LEU A 113 21.36 -16.53 -12.17
C LEU A 113 19.92 -16.98 -12.42
N ARG A 114 19.56 -18.19 -11.97
CA ARG A 114 18.18 -18.66 -12.02
C ARG A 114 17.26 -17.82 -11.15
N ILE A 115 17.73 -17.36 -9.99
CA ILE A 115 16.97 -16.44 -9.11
C ILE A 115 16.83 -15.03 -9.72
N GLN A 116 17.74 -14.60 -10.60
CA GLN A 116 17.61 -13.30 -11.29
C GLN A 116 16.73 -13.35 -12.55
N ASP A 117 16.58 -14.52 -13.16
CA ASP A 117 15.73 -14.71 -14.34
C ASP A 117 14.26 -14.90 -13.94
N HIS A 118 13.50 -13.83 -13.75
CA HIS A 118 12.07 -13.94 -13.40
C HIS A 118 11.17 -14.45 -14.55
N LEU A 119 11.72 -14.70 -15.75
CA LEU A 119 10.97 -15.25 -16.89
C LEU A 119 11.09 -16.77 -17.00
N GLN A 120 12.27 -17.34 -16.71
CA GLN A 120 12.53 -18.79 -16.80
C GLN A 120 13.04 -19.40 -15.48
N GLY A 121 13.25 -18.58 -14.45
CA GLY A 121 13.70 -18.96 -13.12
C GLY A 121 12.59 -19.51 -12.22
N PRO A 122 12.98 -20.01 -11.04
CA PRO A 122 12.04 -20.58 -10.08
C PRO A 122 11.19 -19.48 -9.42
N PRO A 123 10.10 -19.81 -8.70
CA PRO A 123 9.16 -18.84 -8.13
C PRO A 123 9.82 -17.72 -7.30
N GLU A 124 10.92 -18.04 -6.60
CA GLU A 124 11.71 -17.12 -5.78
C GLU A 124 12.31 -15.96 -6.60
N ALA A 125 12.52 -16.14 -7.91
CA ALA A 125 13.00 -15.10 -8.80
C ALA A 125 12.01 -13.94 -8.97
N LYS A 126 10.71 -14.26 -8.95
CA LYS A 126 9.64 -13.24 -8.97
C LYS A 126 9.57 -12.49 -7.65
N GLU A 127 9.82 -13.18 -6.54
CA GLU A 127 9.85 -12.57 -5.22
C GLU A 127 11.05 -11.62 -5.04
N PHE A 128 12.22 -11.92 -5.62
CA PHE A 128 13.36 -11.00 -5.59
C PHE A 128 13.07 -9.67 -6.30
N ASP A 129 12.56 -9.69 -7.53
CA ASP A 129 12.18 -8.46 -8.27
C ASP A 129 11.06 -7.71 -7.54
N ARG A 130 10.08 -8.43 -6.97
CA ARG A 130 9.00 -7.86 -6.16
C ARG A 130 9.53 -7.14 -4.92
N VAL A 131 10.38 -7.79 -4.12
CA VAL A 131 10.97 -7.23 -2.90
C VAL A 131 11.83 -6.02 -3.25
N GLN A 132 12.71 -6.13 -4.26
CA GLN A 132 13.55 -5.01 -4.69
C GLN A 132 12.71 -3.79 -5.12
N ARG A 133 11.63 -4.00 -5.88
CA ARG A 133 10.72 -2.93 -6.29
C ARG A 133 9.94 -2.36 -5.10
N ALA A 134 9.48 -3.19 -4.18
CA ALA A 134 8.74 -2.77 -3.00
C ALA A 134 9.61 -1.91 -2.08
N SER A 135 10.81 -2.38 -1.73
CA SER A 135 11.73 -1.65 -0.83
C SER A 135 12.26 -0.33 -1.40
N MET A 136 12.33 -0.20 -2.74
CA MET A 136 12.74 1.05 -3.41
C MET A 136 11.57 1.88 -3.95
N SER A 137 10.32 1.47 -3.65
CA SER A 137 9.13 2.25 -3.95
C SER A 137 8.92 3.36 -2.91
N ALA A 138 8.10 4.37 -3.23
CA ALA A 138 7.78 5.42 -2.28
C ALA A 138 7.12 4.82 -1.02
N GLY A 139 7.75 5.01 0.13
CA GLY A 139 7.32 4.41 1.39
C GLY A 139 8.41 4.42 2.46
N PRO A 140 8.13 3.89 3.65
CA PRO A 140 9.01 3.97 4.82
C PRO A 140 10.41 3.37 4.60
N ASP A 141 10.52 2.28 3.83
CA ASP A 141 11.80 1.62 3.55
C ASP A 141 12.72 2.53 2.72
N LEU A 142 12.18 3.12 1.66
CA LEU A 142 12.91 4.09 0.83
C LEU A 142 13.29 5.34 1.64
N ASP A 143 12.39 5.82 2.51
CA ASP A 143 12.65 6.99 3.35
C ASP A 143 13.80 6.72 4.33
N ALA A 144 13.86 5.51 4.91
CA ALA A 144 14.96 5.10 5.79
C ALA A 144 16.30 5.06 5.04
N MET A 145 16.34 4.45 3.85
CA MET A 145 17.54 4.42 3.01
C MET A 145 17.99 5.84 2.60
N ALA A 146 17.04 6.68 2.18
CA ALA A 146 17.31 8.04 1.74
C ALA A 146 17.78 8.93 2.90
N LEU A 147 17.29 8.72 4.12
CA LEU A 147 17.77 9.42 5.31
C LEU A 147 19.24 9.10 5.59
N VAL A 148 19.63 7.82 5.55
CA VAL A 148 21.03 7.40 5.75
C VAL A 148 21.92 8.01 4.66
N SER A 149 21.51 7.91 3.40
CA SER A 149 22.24 8.49 2.27
C SER A 149 22.42 10.01 2.42
N SER A 150 21.35 10.72 2.79
CA SER A 150 21.37 12.18 2.95
C SER A 150 22.28 12.65 4.09
N LYS A 151 22.45 11.85 5.15
CA LYS A 151 23.39 12.15 6.24
C LYS A 151 24.84 12.12 5.76
N VAL A 152 25.23 11.08 5.01
CA VAL A 152 26.57 11.00 4.43
C VAL A 152 26.80 12.13 3.42
N THR A 153 25.79 12.45 2.60
CA THR A 153 25.87 13.59 1.70
C THR A 153 26.12 14.90 2.46
N LEU A 154 25.43 15.13 3.56
CA LEU A 154 25.64 16.32 4.40
C LEU A 154 27.08 16.38 4.93
N GLU A 155 27.57 15.28 5.52
CA GLU A 155 28.93 15.22 6.09
C GLU A 155 30.00 15.57 5.05
N LEU A 156 29.92 15.02 3.84
CA LEU A 156 30.89 15.28 2.77
C LEU A 156 30.78 16.69 2.18
N VAL A 157 29.56 17.25 2.11
CA VAL A 157 29.34 18.65 1.71
C VAL A 157 29.91 19.60 2.76
N GLU A 158 29.79 19.27 4.05
CA GLU A 158 30.34 20.06 5.15
C GLU A 158 31.88 19.98 5.20
N GLU A 159 32.47 18.83 4.91
CA GLU A 159 33.91 18.69 4.77
C GLU A 159 34.42 19.58 3.62
N LEU A 160 33.74 19.56 2.47
CA LEU A 160 34.05 20.43 1.35
C LEU A 160 33.93 21.90 1.75
N ALA A 161 32.87 22.29 2.48
CA ALA A 161 32.67 23.66 2.96
C ALA A 161 33.77 24.09 3.94
N THR A 162 34.24 23.18 4.80
CA THR A 162 35.31 23.46 5.77
C THR A 162 36.64 23.68 5.08
N LYS A 163 37.03 22.79 4.15
CA LYS A 163 38.16 23.00 3.23
C LYS A 163 37.97 24.27 2.42
N ALA A 164 36.71 24.59 2.09
CA ALA A 164 36.40 25.77 1.30
C ALA A 164 36.71 27.08 2.03
N ASN A 165 36.42 27.11 3.33
CA ASN A 165 36.68 28.25 4.19
C ASN A 165 38.17 28.40 4.58
N ALA A 166 38.92 27.31 4.70
CA ALA A 166 40.30 27.33 5.19
C ALA A 166 41.31 27.95 4.20
N GLU A 167 41.13 27.75 2.89
CA GLU A 167 42.10 28.20 1.86
C GLU A 167 41.42 28.89 0.65
N PRO A 168 40.94 30.14 0.77
CA PRO A 168 40.26 30.83 -0.33
C PRO A 168 41.09 30.79 -1.64
N GLY A 169 40.56 30.19 -2.71
CA GLY A 169 41.24 30.04 -4.01
C GLY A 169 41.75 28.64 -4.39
N THR A 170 41.75 27.65 -3.47
CA THR A 170 42.12 26.25 -3.78
C THR A 170 41.17 25.60 -4.79
N ARG A 171 41.74 25.04 -5.87
CA ARG A 171 41.02 24.29 -6.93
C ARG A 171 40.73 22.86 -6.45
N PHE A 172 39.57 22.30 -6.83
CA PHE A 172 39.24 20.90 -6.55
C PHE A 172 38.56 20.26 -7.77
N GLU A 173 38.83 18.98 -7.98
CA GLU A 173 38.26 18.19 -9.07
C GLU A 173 36.82 17.79 -8.75
N LEU A 174 35.85 18.62 -9.18
CA LEU A 174 34.43 18.41 -8.88
C LEU A 174 33.93 17.04 -9.33
N TYR A 175 34.36 16.56 -10.49
CA TYR A 175 33.92 15.27 -11.01
C TYR A 175 34.42 14.11 -10.13
N THR A 176 35.68 14.16 -9.70
CA THR A 176 36.28 13.17 -8.79
C THR A 176 35.61 13.21 -7.41
N TRP A 177 35.32 14.41 -6.90
CA TRP A 177 34.61 14.57 -5.63
C TRP A 177 33.16 14.06 -5.72
N LEU A 178 32.43 14.35 -6.80
CA LEU A 178 31.08 13.85 -7.02
C LEU A 178 31.04 12.32 -7.15
N LYS A 179 32.03 11.72 -7.83
CA LYS A 179 32.19 10.26 -7.90
C LYS A 179 32.29 9.67 -6.49
N HIS A 180 33.17 10.22 -5.66
CA HIS A 180 33.35 9.77 -4.28
C HIS A 180 32.09 9.97 -3.43
N LEU A 181 31.47 11.14 -3.49
CA LEU A 181 30.25 11.45 -2.75
C LEU A 181 29.11 10.50 -3.12
N ILE A 182 28.85 10.30 -4.41
CA ILE A 182 27.75 9.45 -4.87
C ILE A 182 28.04 7.99 -4.51
N ALA A 183 29.27 7.51 -4.71
CA ALA A 183 29.66 6.15 -4.39
C ALA A 183 29.41 5.87 -2.90
N LEU A 184 29.91 6.73 -2.01
CA LEU A 184 29.79 6.52 -0.56
C LEU A 184 28.36 6.75 -0.05
N SER A 185 27.71 7.84 -0.43
CA SER A 185 26.36 8.16 0.08
C SER A 185 25.27 7.20 -0.42
N ALA A 186 25.30 6.79 -1.69
CA ALA A 186 24.30 5.89 -2.24
C ALA A 186 24.48 4.46 -1.69
N SER A 187 25.73 4.00 -1.58
CA SER A 187 26.05 2.68 -1.04
C SER A 187 25.79 2.59 0.46
N GLU A 188 25.99 3.66 1.23
CA GLU A 188 25.70 3.66 2.67
C GLU A 188 24.21 3.48 2.94
N GLY A 189 23.33 4.13 2.16
CA GLY A 189 21.89 3.90 2.28
C GLY A 189 21.43 2.49 1.87
N MET A 190 22.23 1.77 1.06
CA MET A 190 21.90 0.40 0.62
C MET A 190 22.50 -0.69 1.51
N PHE A 191 23.76 -0.55 1.91
CA PHE A 191 24.51 -1.56 2.67
C PHE A 191 24.61 -1.25 4.16
N GLY A 192 24.29 -0.01 4.57
CA GLY A 192 24.37 0.42 5.97
C GLY A 192 25.74 0.14 6.59
N PRO A 193 25.81 -0.41 7.81
CA PRO A 193 27.08 -0.68 8.50
C PRO A 193 28.06 -1.58 7.74
N MET A 194 27.58 -2.37 6.78
CA MET A 194 28.35 -3.34 5.99
C MET A 194 28.86 -2.75 4.66
N ASN A 195 28.83 -1.42 4.49
CA ASN A 195 29.16 -0.77 3.24
C ASN A 195 30.60 -1.05 2.76
N PRO A 196 30.80 -1.79 1.64
CA PRO A 196 32.13 -2.13 1.14
C PRO A 196 32.87 -0.93 0.55
N PHE A 197 32.15 0.13 0.14
CA PHE A 197 32.73 1.35 -0.44
C PHE A 197 33.41 2.26 0.58
N ARG A 198 33.37 1.91 1.87
CA ARG A 198 34.22 2.54 2.89
C ARG A 198 35.70 2.21 2.69
N ASP A 199 36.00 1.13 1.98
CA ASP A 199 37.33 0.81 1.52
C ASP A 199 37.62 1.56 0.20
N PRO A 200 38.60 2.46 0.17
CA PRO A 200 38.96 3.19 -1.05
C PRO A 200 39.39 2.29 -2.20
N GLU A 201 39.93 1.09 -1.93
CA GLU A 201 40.31 0.14 -2.98
C GLU A 201 39.07 -0.41 -3.69
N HIS A 202 38.03 -0.77 -2.94
CA HIS A 202 36.75 -1.22 -3.52
C HIS A 202 36.07 -0.13 -4.34
N GLU A 203 36.13 1.13 -3.90
CA GLU A 203 35.60 2.26 -4.66
C GLU A 203 36.37 2.45 -5.98
N ALA A 204 37.71 2.40 -5.93
CA ALA A 204 38.56 2.53 -7.11
C ALA A 204 38.33 1.38 -8.11
N ASP A 205 38.20 0.16 -7.61
CA ASP A 205 37.87 -1.03 -8.42
C ASP A 205 36.49 -0.90 -9.06
N PHE A 206 35.49 -0.41 -8.32
CA PHE A 206 34.16 -0.17 -8.86
C PHE A 206 34.18 0.85 -10.01
N TRP A 207 34.89 1.97 -9.86
CA TRP A 207 34.98 2.96 -10.95
C TRP A 207 35.79 2.46 -12.13
N THR A 208 36.84 1.67 -11.90
CA THR A 208 37.60 0.99 -12.96
C THR A 208 36.71 0.03 -13.73
N PHE A 209 35.87 -0.73 -13.02
CA PHE A 209 34.87 -1.61 -13.60
C PHE A 209 33.80 -0.82 -14.36
N ALA A 210 33.22 0.22 -13.78
CA ALA A 210 32.17 1.03 -14.40
C ALA A 210 32.65 1.66 -15.72
N GLU A 211 33.88 2.19 -15.75
CA GLU A 211 34.51 2.76 -16.94
C GLU A 211 34.85 1.73 -18.02
N LYS A 212 34.99 0.45 -17.67
CA LYS A 212 35.31 -0.65 -18.59
C LYS A 212 34.13 -1.61 -18.82
N SER A 213 32.97 -1.33 -18.23
CA SER A 213 31.83 -2.26 -18.19
C SER A 213 31.28 -2.59 -19.59
N HIS A 214 31.32 -1.66 -20.55
CA HIS A 214 30.94 -1.92 -21.94
C HIS A 214 31.89 -2.89 -22.66
N ILE A 215 33.16 -2.95 -22.27
CA ILE A 215 34.13 -3.91 -22.83
C ILE A 215 33.71 -5.32 -22.45
N LEU A 216 33.30 -5.51 -21.20
CA LEU A 216 32.88 -6.81 -20.65
C LEU A 216 31.48 -7.24 -21.13
N VAL A 217 30.58 -6.28 -21.39
CA VAL A 217 29.20 -6.56 -21.86
C VAL A 217 29.12 -6.78 -23.38
N MET A 218 29.99 -6.15 -24.18
CA MET A 218 29.93 -6.22 -25.66
C MET A 218 31.18 -6.84 -26.32
N GLY A 219 32.20 -7.26 -25.56
CA GLY A 219 33.35 -8.00 -26.08
C GLY A 219 34.27 -7.22 -27.03
N ALA A 220 34.33 -5.88 -26.92
CA ALA A 220 35.17 -5.02 -27.77
C ALA A 220 36.08 -4.12 -26.92
N SER A 221 37.34 -4.01 -27.31
CA SER A 221 38.40 -3.27 -26.62
C SER A 221 38.21 -1.74 -26.64
N ASP A 222 38.64 -1.13 -25.53
CA ASP A 222 38.90 0.28 -25.25
C ASP A 222 37.97 1.30 -25.91
N ALA A 223 36.91 1.66 -25.18
CA ALA A 223 36.02 2.76 -25.52
C ALA A 223 35.61 3.52 -24.25
N SER A 224 36.38 4.51 -23.82
CA SER A 224 35.94 5.35 -22.70
C SER A 224 34.59 5.99 -23.05
N TYR A 225 33.53 5.70 -22.27
CA TYR A 225 32.29 6.46 -22.34
C TYR A 225 32.64 7.93 -22.04
N PRO A 226 32.38 8.89 -22.93
CA PRO A 226 32.48 10.28 -22.58
C PRO A 226 31.39 10.57 -21.55
N SER A 227 31.77 10.61 -20.28
CA SER A 227 30.90 11.07 -19.19
C SER A 227 30.48 12.51 -19.47
N GLN A 228 29.21 12.77 -19.23
CA GLN A 228 28.46 13.93 -19.68
C GLN A 228 28.93 15.20 -18.94
N GLY A 229 29.83 15.97 -19.56
CA GLY A 229 30.28 17.27 -19.05
C GLY A 229 29.29 18.43 -19.24
N CYS A 230 28.07 18.18 -19.72
CA CYS A 230 27.14 19.28 -20.09
C CYS A 230 26.38 19.89 -18.90
N PHE A 231 26.34 19.23 -17.73
CA PHE A 231 25.58 19.72 -16.56
C PHE A 231 26.12 21.04 -16.00
N ALA A 232 27.42 21.28 -16.16
CA ALA A 232 28.17 22.28 -15.42
C ALA A 232 27.90 23.74 -15.86
N SER A 233 27.93 24.05 -17.15
CA SER A 233 28.10 25.45 -17.57
C SER A 233 26.81 26.27 -17.64
N LYS A 234 25.68 25.68 -18.06
CA LYS A 234 24.40 26.42 -18.22
C LYS A 234 23.52 26.43 -16.96
N GLY A 235 23.58 25.39 -16.12
CA GLY A 235 22.82 25.31 -14.87
C GLY A 235 23.36 26.23 -13.76
N ALA A 236 24.68 26.40 -13.67
CA ALA A 236 25.30 27.26 -12.66
C ALA A 236 25.01 28.76 -12.86
N GLN A 237 24.78 29.19 -14.11
CA GLN A 237 24.39 30.58 -14.44
C GLN A 237 23.01 30.97 -13.87
N ARG A 238 22.18 30.00 -13.45
CA ARG A 238 20.83 30.20 -12.88
C ARG A 238 20.72 29.77 -11.41
N SER A 239 21.86 29.51 -10.76
CA SER A 239 21.93 29.14 -9.34
C SER A 239 21.23 30.10 -8.36
N PRO A 240 21.13 31.43 -8.60
CA PRO A 240 20.41 32.33 -7.70
C PRO A 240 18.89 32.10 -7.68
N GLU A 241 18.28 31.81 -8.84
CA GLU A 241 16.84 31.56 -8.98
C GLU A 241 16.46 30.23 -8.31
N ILE A 242 17.27 29.19 -8.52
CA ILE A 242 17.13 27.87 -7.89
C ILE A 242 17.30 27.99 -6.37
N ARG A 243 18.30 28.75 -5.91
CA ARG A 243 18.56 28.97 -4.48
C ARG A 243 17.39 29.64 -3.77
N GLU A 244 16.79 30.66 -4.38
CA GLU A 244 15.64 31.36 -3.79
C GLU A 244 14.44 30.43 -3.62
N GLU A 245 14.26 29.50 -4.54
CA GLU A 245 13.20 28.50 -4.42
C GLU A 245 13.50 27.46 -3.34
N VAL A 246 14.73 26.95 -3.29
CA VAL A 246 15.18 25.98 -2.28
C VAL A 246 15.11 26.58 -0.86
N ARG A 247 15.30 27.90 -0.69
CA ARG A 247 15.14 28.57 0.62
C ARG A 247 13.75 28.37 1.22
N LYS A 248 12.71 28.21 0.39
CA LYS A 248 11.34 27.93 0.86
C LYS A 248 11.23 26.58 1.57
N ALA A 249 12.13 25.64 1.26
CA ALA A 249 12.21 24.34 1.90
C ALA A 249 13.04 24.35 3.19
N ILE A 250 13.52 25.51 3.63
CA ILE A 250 14.22 25.64 4.91
C ILE A 250 13.22 26.02 6.01
N THR A 251 13.14 25.20 7.05
CA THR A 251 12.32 25.45 8.23
C THR A 251 13.18 25.75 9.45
N LYS A 252 12.70 26.65 10.33
CA LYS A 252 13.36 26.97 11.60
C LYS A 252 13.03 25.89 12.63
N GLY A 253 14.05 25.27 13.21
CA GLY A 253 13.95 24.29 14.29
C GLY A 253 13.89 24.93 15.69
N ASP A 254 13.68 24.09 16.71
CA ASP A 254 13.36 24.50 18.09
C ASP A 254 14.54 25.17 18.85
N GLU A 255 15.80 24.93 18.47
CA GLU A 255 17.00 25.44 19.16
C GLU A 255 17.93 26.31 18.27
N ALA A 256 17.36 27.16 17.41
CA ALA A 256 18.10 28.00 16.44
C ALA A 256 18.79 27.23 15.30
N ASP A 257 18.36 25.98 15.06
CA ASP A 257 18.79 25.15 13.94
C ASP A 257 17.93 25.37 12.69
N TRP A 258 18.51 25.08 11.52
CA TRP A 258 17.78 25.10 10.26
C TRP A 258 17.71 23.69 9.70
N ALA A 259 16.51 23.29 9.28
CA ALA A 259 16.27 21.99 8.66
C ALA A 259 15.88 22.18 7.18
N LEU A 260 16.43 21.33 6.31
CA LEU A 260 15.97 21.20 4.93
C LEU A 260 14.85 20.16 4.89
N ASP A 261 13.63 20.61 4.58
CA ASP A 261 12.47 19.77 4.41
C ASP A 261 12.41 19.21 2.98
N VAL A 262 12.70 17.92 2.85
CA VAL A 262 12.72 17.21 1.56
C VAL A 262 11.33 17.13 0.93
N SER A 263 10.26 17.17 1.72
CA SER A 263 8.88 17.18 1.23
C SER A 263 8.54 18.51 0.58
N ILE A 264 8.90 19.63 1.22
CA ILE A 264 8.74 20.98 0.66
C ILE A 264 9.63 21.15 -0.59
N LEU A 265 10.84 20.59 -0.57
CA LEU A 265 11.73 20.59 -1.72
C LEU A 265 11.10 19.90 -2.96
N LYS A 266 10.35 18.82 -2.76
CA LYS A 266 9.68 18.09 -3.85
C LYS A 266 8.36 18.71 -4.29
N THR A 267 7.63 19.37 -3.38
CA THR A 267 6.26 19.85 -3.62
C THR A 267 6.17 21.35 -3.94
N ALA A 268 7.07 22.15 -3.38
CA ALA A 268 7.04 23.61 -3.48
C ALA A 268 8.25 24.20 -4.22
N CYS A 269 9.18 23.35 -4.69
CA CYS A 269 10.33 23.77 -5.50
C CYS A 269 10.32 23.14 -6.92
N PRO A 270 9.42 23.58 -7.83
CA PRO A 270 9.36 23.10 -9.21
C PRO A 270 10.60 23.36 -10.09
N LEU A 271 11.36 24.43 -9.89
CA LEU A 271 12.51 24.81 -10.73
C LEU A 271 13.75 23.93 -10.51
N PRO A 272 14.17 23.59 -9.28
CA PRO A 272 15.20 22.58 -9.06
C PRO A 272 14.82 21.24 -9.70
N LEU A 273 13.57 20.79 -9.52
CA LEU A 273 13.10 19.52 -10.09
C LEU A 273 13.09 19.53 -11.62
N SER A 274 12.56 20.59 -12.22
CA SER A 274 12.54 20.79 -13.68
C SER A 274 13.96 20.85 -14.25
N SER A 275 14.89 21.51 -13.56
CA SER A 275 16.29 21.58 -13.96
C SER A 275 16.98 20.21 -13.93
N ILE A 276 16.70 19.38 -12.92
CA ILE A 276 17.21 18.01 -12.83
C ILE A 276 16.65 17.15 -13.97
N GLN A 277 15.34 17.23 -14.22
CA GLN A 277 14.68 16.47 -15.29
C GLN A 277 15.19 16.89 -16.68
N GLU A 278 15.35 18.19 -16.92
CA GLU A 278 15.91 18.69 -18.17
C GLU A 278 17.36 18.26 -18.37
N ALA A 279 18.16 18.31 -17.31
CA ALA A 279 19.53 17.87 -17.37
C ALA A 279 19.63 16.37 -17.68
N GLN A 280 18.75 15.56 -17.09
CA GLN A 280 18.63 14.15 -17.42
C GLN A 280 18.20 13.93 -18.87
N ARG A 281 17.24 14.71 -19.38
CA ARG A 281 16.76 14.63 -20.77
C ARG A 281 17.87 14.90 -21.78
N VAL A 282 18.59 16.02 -21.63
CA VAL A 282 19.61 16.43 -22.61
C VAL A 282 20.89 15.60 -22.55
N ASN A 283 21.18 14.99 -21.40
CA ASN A 283 22.42 14.25 -21.20
C ASN A 283 22.26 12.73 -21.25
N SER A 284 21.08 12.17 -20.98
CA SER A 284 20.94 10.71 -20.86
C SER A 284 21.41 9.96 -22.11
N VAL A 285 22.27 8.97 -21.89
CA VAL A 285 22.74 8.01 -22.90
C VAL A 285 22.13 6.66 -22.54
N GLN A 286 20.84 6.51 -22.80
CA GLN A 286 20.15 5.24 -22.53
C GLN A 286 20.13 4.38 -23.79
N ALA A 287 20.83 3.25 -23.75
CA ALA A 287 20.67 2.17 -24.70
C ALA A 287 19.75 1.10 -24.07
N GLY A 288 18.47 1.10 -24.44
CA GLY A 288 17.51 0.11 -23.95
C GLY A 288 17.70 -1.23 -24.66
N ILE A 289 18.69 -2.03 -24.24
CA ILE A 289 19.00 -3.33 -24.85
C ILE A 289 17.92 -4.36 -24.48
N ARG A 290 17.49 -5.17 -25.45
CA ARG A 290 16.54 -6.28 -25.30
C ARG A 290 17.01 -7.45 -26.14
N GLU A 291 16.72 -8.65 -25.69
CA GLU A 291 16.92 -9.88 -26.47
C GLU A 291 15.58 -10.31 -27.11
N ILE A 292 15.64 -10.74 -28.37
CA ILE A 292 14.50 -11.29 -29.10
C ILE A 292 14.43 -12.80 -28.85
N LEU A 293 13.47 -13.23 -28.04
CA LEU A 293 13.30 -14.62 -27.59
C LEU A 293 12.56 -15.49 -28.62
N ARG A 294 11.73 -14.86 -29.46
CA ARG A 294 10.95 -15.47 -30.53
C ARG A 294 10.83 -14.50 -31.69
N ASP A 295 10.77 -15.02 -32.92
CA ASP A 295 10.47 -14.20 -34.11
C ASP A 295 9.20 -13.39 -33.83
N THR A 296 9.32 -12.06 -33.86
CA THR A 296 8.27 -11.12 -33.44
C THR A 296 8.13 -10.04 -34.50
N THR A 297 6.92 -9.85 -35.02
CA THR A 297 6.62 -8.73 -35.91
C THR A 297 6.03 -7.59 -35.09
N ILE A 298 6.60 -6.39 -35.20
CA ILE A 298 6.06 -5.18 -34.59
C ILE A 298 5.32 -4.36 -35.66
N HIS A 299 4.11 -3.93 -35.33
CA HIS A 299 3.23 -3.16 -36.20
C HIS A 299 2.96 -1.77 -35.62
N THR A 300 3.02 -0.77 -36.48
CA THR A 300 2.54 0.62 -36.29
C THR A 300 1.68 1.01 -37.49
N GLU A 301 0.96 2.13 -37.40
CA GLU A 301 0.08 2.62 -38.48
C GLU A 301 0.80 2.71 -39.84
N ASP A 302 2.09 3.09 -39.83
CA ASP A 302 2.87 3.35 -41.04
C ASP A 302 3.96 2.30 -41.32
N THR A 303 4.30 1.42 -40.36
CA THR A 303 5.48 0.53 -40.45
C THR A 303 5.25 -0.83 -39.80
N SER A 304 5.64 -1.91 -40.50
CA SER A 304 5.60 -3.30 -40.03
C SER A 304 6.98 -3.95 -40.21
N VAL A 305 7.64 -4.36 -39.13
CA VAL A 305 8.99 -4.96 -39.20
C VAL A 305 9.09 -6.26 -38.40
N LEU A 306 9.75 -7.25 -38.99
CA LEU A 306 10.05 -8.54 -38.36
C LEU A 306 11.38 -8.48 -37.60
N LEU A 307 11.38 -8.94 -36.35
CA LEU A 307 12.55 -9.09 -35.50
C LEU A 307 12.81 -10.58 -35.27
N LYS A 308 13.97 -11.08 -35.67
CA LYS A 308 14.33 -12.51 -35.55
C LYS A 308 14.81 -12.91 -34.15
N LYS A 309 14.43 -14.11 -33.73
CA LYS A 309 14.93 -14.78 -32.52
C LYS A 309 16.46 -14.83 -32.49
N GLY A 310 17.05 -14.68 -31.31
CA GLY A 310 18.51 -14.75 -31.09
C GLY A 310 19.26 -13.47 -31.48
N SER A 311 18.53 -12.43 -31.87
CA SER A 311 19.06 -11.10 -32.14
C SER A 311 18.84 -10.17 -30.95
N TYR A 312 19.54 -9.04 -30.92
CA TYR A 312 19.37 -8.00 -29.92
C TYR A 312 18.68 -6.77 -30.52
N LEU A 313 17.92 -6.06 -29.70
CA LEU A 313 17.29 -4.79 -30.03
C LEU A 313 17.81 -3.73 -29.07
N GLN A 314 18.14 -2.55 -29.58
CA GLN A 314 18.56 -1.40 -28.80
C GLN A 314 17.61 -0.24 -29.09
N ILE A 315 16.93 0.23 -28.04
CA ILE A 315 16.19 1.48 -28.08
C ILE A 315 17.18 2.63 -27.89
N ASN A 316 17.23 3.54 -28.86
CA ASN A 316 18.09 4.71 -28.80
C ASN A 316 17.38 5.84 -28.02
N GLY A 317 17.67 5.91 -26.71
CA GLY A 317 17.02 6.85 -25.80
C GLY A 317 17.28 8.32 -26.14
N ILE A 318 18.46 8.68 -26.67
CA ILE A 318 18.78 10.09 -26.95
C ILE A 318 17.96 10.64 -28.12
N SER A 319 17.68 9.81 -29.12
CA SER A 319 16.83 10.18 -30.26
C SER A 319 15.39 10.43 -29.82
N THR A 320 14.91 9.69 -28.83
CA THR A 320 13.55 9.88 -28.25
C THR A 320 13.50 11.12 -27.35
N LEU A 321 14.53 11.35 -26.56
CA LEU A 321 14.61 12.49 -25.62
C LEU A 321 14.92 13.83 -26.31
N ARG A 322 15.35 13.80 -27.58
CA ARG A 322 15.62 14.99 -28.42
C ARG A 322 14.73 15.05 -29.66
N ASP A 323 13.67 14.25 -29.70
CA ASP A 323 12.70 14.25 -30.79
C ASP A 323 12.06 15.64 -30.95
N LEU A 324 12.17 16.21 -32.14
CA LEU A 324 11.70 17.58 -32.42
C LEU A 324 10.18 17.69 -32.38
N GLU A 325 9.46 16.61 -32.72
CA GLU A 325 8.00 16.55 -32.66
C GLU A 325 7.50 16.65 -31.21
N THR A 326 8.19 15.96 -30.29
CA THR A 326 7.81 15.93 -28.87
C THR A 326 8.35 17.12 -28.07
N TRP A 327 9.57 17.58 -28.36
CA TRP A 327 10.30 18.53 -27.50
C TRP A 327 10.49 19.93 -28.12
N GLY A 328 10.06 20.13 -29.37
CA GLY A 328 10.15 21.41 -30.07
C GLY A 328 11.49 21.63 -30.80
N SER A 329 11.62 22.76 -31.50
CA SER A 329 12.83 23.11 -32.27
C SER A 329 14.07 23.32 -31.39
N ASP A 330 13.87 23.58 -30.10
CA ASP A 330 14.92 23.78 -29.10
C ASP A 330 15.22 22.49 -28.31
N ALA A 331 14.81 21.31 -28.80
CA ALA A 331 14.99 20.03 -28.10
C ALA A 331 16.45 19.71 -27.76
N ALA A 332 17.41 20.21 -28.53
CA ALA A 332 18.85 20.03 -28.26
C ALA A 332 19.37 20.97 -27.15
N ASP A 333 18.62 22.02 -26.83
CA ASP A 333 18.99 23.03 -25.86
C ASP A 333 18.44 22.72 -24.46
N PHE A 334 19.26 23.00 -23.45
CA PHE A 334 18.87 22.92 -22.05
C PHE A 334 18.00 24.13 -21.68
N ASP A 335 16.75 23.87 -21.28
CA ASP A 335 15.84 24.86 -20.69
C ASP A 335 15.39 24.43 -19.28
N PRO A 336 15.88 25.08 -18.20
CA PRO A 336 15.53 24.69 -16.83
C PRO A 336 14.03 24.87 -16.52
N TYR A 337 13.31 25.63 -17.34
CA TYR A 337 11.87 25.85 -17.22
C TYR A 337 11.04 24.88 -18.04
N ARG A 338 11.64 23.98 -18.86
CA ARG A 338 10.90 23.16 -19.84
C ARG A 338 9.74 22.40 -19.20
N PHE A 339 10.01 21.69 -18.10
CA PHE A 339 8.99 20.91 -17.38
C PHE A 339 8.02 21.78 -16.54
N ILE A 340 8.31 23.07 -16.35
CA ILE A 340 7.39 24.05 -15.73
C ILE A 340 6.49 24.70 -16.78
N LYS A 341 7.04 25.09 -17.94
CA LYS A 341 6.29 25.66 -19.07
C LYS A 341 5.26 24.65 -19.56
N MET A 342 5.64 23.38 -19.64
CA MET A 342 4.72 22.26 -19.89
C MET A 342 3.60 22.11 -18.84
N LYS A 343 3.71 22.74 -17.66
CA LYS A 343 2.66 22.78 -16.62
C LYS A 343 1.79 24.04 -16.65
N ARG A 344 2.08 25.04 -17.49
CA ARG A 344 1.27 26.27 -17.62
C ARG A 344 0.78 26.44 -19.06
N PRO A 345 -0.54 26.38 -19.32
CA PRO A 345 -1.10 27.04 -20.48
C PRO A 345 -1.12 28.55 -20.21
N GLU A 346 -1.04 29.35 -21.28
CA GLU A 346 -1.20 30.81 -21.20
C GLU A 346 -2.53 31.18 -20.49
N ALA A 347 -2.51 32.30 -19.78
CA ALA A 347 -3.50 32.70 -18.79
C ALA A 347 -4.93 32.83 -19.36
N ASN A 348 -5.80 31.82 -19.12
CA ASN A 348 -7.26 31.95 -18.81
C ASN A 348 -8.08 30.63 -18.87
N THR A 349 -7.51 29.45 -18.58
CA THR A 349 -8.29 28.19 -18.53
C THR A 349 -7.94 27.38 -17.27
N PRO A 350 -8.89 26.65 -16.63
CA PRO A 350 -8.65 25.98 -15.35
C PRO A 350 -7.46 25.01 -15.38
N VAL A 351 -6.71 25.02 -14.29
CA VAL A 351 -5.41 24.36 -14.11
C VAL A 351 -5.58 22.85 -13.98
N VAL A 352 -5.34 22.09 -15.06
CA VAL A 352 -4.68 20.78 -15.05
C VAL A 352 -3.95 20.55 -16.39
N ALA A 353 -2.74 21.09 -16.55
CA ALA A 353 -1.78 20.50 -17.49
C ALA A 353 -0.72 19.76 -16.66
N ALA A 354 -1.07 18.54 -16.25
CA ALA A 354 -0.14 17.62 -15.62
C ALA A 354 0.74 16.98 -16.71
N ALA A 355 1.68 16.12 -16.31
CA ALA A 355 2.47 15.26 -17.20
C ALA A 355 1.64 14.32 -18.13
N SER A 356 0.31 14.51 -18.21
CA SER A 356 -0.67 13.86 -19.07
C SER A 356 -0.69 14.37 -20.53
N GLU A 357 -0.07 15.52 -20.84
CA GLU A 357 0.02 16.03 -22.22
C GLU A 357 1.27 15.54 -22.98
N LEU A 358 2.31 15.11 -22.27
CA LEU A 358 3.44 14.44 -22.91
C LEU A 358 2.96 13.07 -23.40
N PRO A 359 3.26 12.69 -24.65
CA PRO A 359 2.97 11.34 -25.11
C PRO A 359 3.53 10.31 -24.13
N PRO A 360 2.80 9.21 -23.84
CA PRO A 360 3.30 8.16 -22.97
C PRO A 360 4.72 7.77 -23.38
N ASN A 361 5.63 7.73 -22.40
CA ASN A 361 7.04 7.37 -22.56
C ASN A 361 7.94 8.44 -23.23
N ALA A 362 7.48 9.68 -23.40
CA ALA A 362 8.31 10.78 -23.88
C ALA A 362 9.55 11.04 -23.01
N PHE A 363 9.38 11.04 -21.68
CA PHE A 363 10.47 11.13 -20.71
C PHE A 363 10.87 9.74 -20.21
N SER A 364 11.72 9.04 -20.96
CA SER A 364 12.06 7.64 -20.73
C SER A 364 13.36 7.40 -19.94
N VAL A 365 13.95 8.42 -19.32
CA VAL A 365 15.30 8.38 -18.71
C VAL A 365 15.52 7.17 -17.78
N TRP A 366 14.50 6.80 -16.99
CA TRP A 366 14.57 5.68 -16.04
C TRP A 366 14.04 4.35 -16.59
N GLY A 367 13.78 4.28 -17.90
CA GLY A 367 13.12 3.17 -18.55
C GLY A 367 11.63 3.44 -18.78
N VAL A 368 10.97 2.46 -19.39
CA VAL A 368 9.58 2.56 -19.85
C VAL A 368 8.80 1.38 -19.29
N VAL A 369 7.54 1.59 -18.90
CA VAL A 369 6.65 0.54 -18.37
C VAL A 369 6.55 -0.62 -19.38
N PRO A 370 6.66 -1.89 -18.93
CA PRO A 370 6.75 -2.35 -17.54
C PRO A 370 8.17 -2.36 -16.94
N HIS A 371 9.20 -2.05 -17.72
CA HIS A 371 10.62 -2.19 -17.33
C HIS A 371 11.24 -0.86 -16.86
N VAL A 372 10.66 -0.26 -15.83
CA VAL A 372 11.19 0.95 -15.19
C VAL A 372 12.21 0.57 -14.10
N CYS A 373 13.27 1.38 -13.97
CA CYS A 373 14.29 1.24 -12.93
C CYS A 373 13.65 1.26 -11.54
N PRO A 374 13.90 0.23 -10.69
CA PRO A 374 13.40 0.19 -9.32
C PRO A 374 13.98 1.32 -8.46
N ALA A 375 15.25 1.69 -8.66
CA ALA A 375 15.96 2.69 -7.88
C ALA A 375 15.66 4.16 -8.27
N ARG A 376 14.75 4.42 -9.22
CA ARG A 376 14.47 5.78 -9.74
C ARG A 376 14.12 6.79 -8.65
N TRP A 377 13.36 6.36 -7.65
CA TRP A 377 12.89 7.21 -6.56
C TRP A 377 14.02 7.53 -5.58
N TYR A 378 14.86 6.53 -5.29
CA TYR A 378 16.08 6.68 -4.48
C TYR A 378 17.06 7.67 -5.13
N ALA A 379 17.38 7.46 -6.41
CA ALA A 379 18.31 8.31 -7.14
C ALA A 379 17.79 9.75 -7.30
N THR A 380 16.53 9.91 -7.72
CA THR A 380 15.93 11.25 -7.92
C THR A 380 15.84 12.02 -6.59
N GLY A 381 15.49 11.33 -5.49
CA GLY A 381 15.50 11.91 -4.15
C GLY A 381 16.89 12.38 -3.72
N GLY A 382 17.91 11.52 -3.83
CA GLY A 382 19.28 11.83 -3.44
C GLY A 382 19.89 13.00 -4.25
N ILE A 383 19.71 13.01 -5.58
CA ILE A 383 20.18 14.11 -6.44
C ILE A 383 19.52 15.43 -6.05
N THR A 384 18.22 15.42 -5.76
CA THR A 384 17.48 16.63 -5.39
C THR A 384 17.99 17.22 -4.08
N VAL A 385 18.26 16.37 -3.07
CA VAL A 385 18.84 16.77 -1.79
C VAL A 385 20.27 17.31 -1.96
N LEU A 386 21.11 16.62 -2.73
CA LEU A 386 22.47 17.06 -3.02
C LEU A 386 22.50 18.44 -3.70
N VAL A 387 21.69 18.64 -4.74
CA VAL A 387 21.60 19.92 -5.45
C VAL A 387 21.15 21.02 -4.48
N ALA A 388 20.14 20.78 -3.65
CA ALA A 388 19.68 21.73 -2.64
C ALA A 388 20.79 22.10 -1.65
N MET A 389 21.53 21.11 -1.13
CA MET A 389 22.66 21.35 -0.22
C MET A 389 23.76 22.18 -0.89
N LEU A 390 24.11 21.85 -2.13
CA LEU A 390 25.14 22.56 -2.90
C LEU A 390 24.74 24.01 -3.16
N VAL A 391 23.56 24.29 -3.71
CA VAL A 391 23.14 25.66 -4.03
C VAL A 391 22.93 26.52 -2.79
N LEU A 392 22.59 25.92 -1.64
CA LEU A 392 22.50 26.64 -0.37
C LEU A 392 23.87 26.99 0.20
N ARG A 393 24.87 26.11 0.07
CA ARG A 393 26.20 26.25 0.71
C ARG A 393 27.20 27.06 -0.11
N PHE A 394 27.01 27.13 -1.41
CA PHE A 394 28.05 27.56 -2.34
C PHE A 394 27.53 28.50 -3.44
N ASP A 395 28.30 29.56 -3.73
CA ASP A 395 28.24 30.35 -4.96
C ASP A 395 29.14 29.69 -6.02
N PHE A 396 28.58 29.39 -7.19
CA PHE A 396 29.29 28.71 -8.27
C PHE A 396 29.61 29.68 -9.41
N ASP A 397 30.91 29.84 -9.75
CA ASP A 397 31.38 30.59 -10.92
C ASP A 397 31.96 29.63 -11.96
N VAL A 398 31.49 29.74 -13.21
CA VAL A 398 31.97 28.93 -14.35
C VAL A 398 33.10 29.70 -15.06
N GLU A 399 34.25 29.08 -15.32
CA GLU A 399 35.28 29.69 -16.18
C GLU A 399 34.80 29.74 -17.64
N SER A 400 34.95 30.90 -18.29
CA SER A 400 34.37 31.23 -19.60
C SER A 400 34.89 30.38 -20.78
N ASP A 401 36.00 29.66 -20.59
CA ASP A 401 36.75 29.03 -21.68
C ASP A 401 36.77 27.49 -21.62
N ALA A 402 35.89 26.86 -20.84
CA ALA A 402 35.75 25.40 -20.86
C ALA A 402 35.12 24.92 -22.19
N GLN A 403 35.90 24.85 -23.27
CA GLN A 403 35.53 24.13 -24.48
C GLN A 403 35.54 22.63 -24.20
N ILE A 404 34.35 22.04 -24.19
CA ILE A 404 34.12 20.62 -23.91
C ILE A 404 34.32 19.83 -25.21
N PRO A 405 35.41 19.06 -25.32
CA PRO A 405 35.23 17.63 -25.62
C PRO A 405 36.29 16.71 -25.00
N GLY A 406 35.84 15.66 -24.29
CA GLY A 406 36.58 14.41 -24.06
C GLY A 406 37.94 14.53 -23.35
N ARG A 407 37.92 14.41 -22.01
CA ARG A 407 39.07 14.46 -21.08
C ARG A 407 39.78 15.82 -20.95
N SER A 408 39.41 16.55 -19.91
CA SER A 408 40.34 17.29 -19.04
C SER A 408 39.56 17.85 -17.86
N GLU A 409 40.22 17.88 -16.71
CA GLU A 409 39.82 18.47 -15.42
C GLU A 409 38.95 19.73 -15.62
N VAL A 410 37.66 19.63 -15.31
CA VAL A 410 36.83 20.83 -15.14
C VAL A 410 37.13 21.35 -13.74
N ALA A 411 38.25 22.08 -13.62
CA ALA A 411 38.58 22.81 -12.42
C ALA A 411 37.59 23.96 -12.28
N TRP A 412 36.58 23.79 -11.42
CA TRP A 412 35.74 24.90 -11.02
C TRP A 412 36.56 25.89 -10.20
N ARG A 413 36.29 27.18 -10.35
CA ARG A 413 36.68 28.12 -9.29
C ARG A 413 36.04 27.63 -8.02
N LYS A 414 36.84 27.60 -6.94
CA LYS A 414 36.40 27.23 -5.61
C LYS A 414 35.03 27.87 -5.34
N PRO A 415 33.97 27.09 -5.07
CA PRO A 415 32.72 27.68 -4.72
C PRO A 415 32.96 28.55 -3.49
N THR A 416 32.63 29.83 -3.61
CA THR A 416 32.77 30.72 -2.47
C THR A 416 31.59 30.44 -1.54
N PRO A 417 31.81 30.38 -0.21
CA PRO A 417 30.68 30.37 0.71
C PRO A 417 29.75 31.53 0.35
N ALA A 418 28.46 31.25 0.22
CA ALA A 418 27.52 32.24 -0.29
C ALA A 418 27.63 33.56 0.49
N LYS A 419 27.53 34.73 -0.15
CA LYS A 419 27.74 36.02 0.55
C LYS A 419 26.78 36.27 1.73
N ASP A 420 25.58 35.69 1.68
CA ASP A 420 24.56 35.78 2.76
C ASP A 420 24.75 34.73 3.87
N PHE A 421 25.83 33.94 3.82
CA PHE A 421 26.01 32.80 4.73
C PHE A 421 26.43 33.20 6.15
N SER A 422 26.68 34.49 6.42
CA SER A 422 26.95 35.01 7.77
C SER A 422 25.74 34.94 8.71
N THR A 423 24.55 34.59 8.21
CA THR A 423 23.33 34.43 9.01
C THR A 423 22.88 32.97 9.22
N LEU A 424 23.66 31.97 8.78
CA LEU A 424 23.31 30.54 8.88
C LEU A 424 24.41 29.69 9.60
N PRO A 425 24.06 28.65 10.40
CA PRO A 425 24.98 27.86 11.24
C PRO A 425 26.12 27.11 10.55
N ARG A 426 27.24 26.90 11.27
CA ARG A 426 28.35 25.99 10.93
C ARG A 426 28.45 24.80 11.90
N PRO A 427 28.80 23.57 11.45
CA PRO A 427 28.76 22.36 12.27
C PRO A 427 30.06 22.09 13.07
N LEU A 428 29.92 21.31 14.15
CA LEU A 428 30.98 20.70 14.98
C LEU A 428 31.26 19.24 14.57
N PRO A 429 32.44 18.67 14.90
CA PRO A 429 32.79 17.29 14.56
C PRO A 429 32.04 16.23 15.41
N ALA A 430 31.86 15.04 14.83
CA ALA A 430 30.93 14.00 15.26
C ALA A 430 31.29 13.23 16.57
N ALA A 431 30.32 13.13 17.50
CA ALA A 431 30.00 12.00 18.40
C ALA A 431 28.85 12.43 19.36
N ARG A 432 27.88 11.64 19.82
CA ARG A 432 27.49 10.22 19.69
C ARG A 432 25.96 10.12 19.95
N THR A 433 25.35 9.12 19.32
CA THR A 433 23.94 8.69 19.34
C THR A 433 23.16 8.81 20.66
N SER A 434 21.96 9.38 20.61
CA SER A 434 20.80 8.91 21.39
C SER A 434 19.49 9.25 20.68
N ASP A 435 18.52 8.35 20.79
CA ASP A 435 17.29 8.24 20.02
C ASP A 435 16.48 9.52 19.80
N SER A 436 16.13 9.79 18.54
CA SER A 436 14.91 10.52 18.18
C SER A 436 14.13 9.74 17.11
N LYS A 437 12.92 9.32 17.47
CA LYS A 437 11.96 8.73 16.53
C LYS A 437 11.36 9.86 15.69
N ALA A 438 11.76 9.96 14.43
CA ALA A 438 11.04 10.79 13.45
C ALA A 438 9.71 10.12 13.08
N PRO A 439 8.59 10.85 12.96
CA PRO A 439 7.33 10.31 12.47
C PRO A 439 7.44 9.90 11.00
N ALA A 440 6.79 8.79 10.62
CA ALA A 440 6.81 8.25 9.26
C ALA A 440 6.28 9.29 8.25
N GLY A 441 7.10 9.62 7.24
CA GLY A 441 6.81 10.59 6.18
C GLY A 441 7.77 11.78 6.08
N PHE A 442 8.78 11.89 6.95
CA PHE A 442 9.68 13.05 6.99
C PHE A 442 11.16 12.64 7.02
N ILE A 443 11.95 13.13 6.06
CA ILE A 443 13.42 13.14 6.13
C ILE A 443 13.82 14.55 6.53
N LEU A 444 14.12 14.75 7.81
CA LEU A 444 14.66 16.00 8.34
C LEU A 444 16.18 15.89 8.42
N VAL A 445 16.88 16.79 7.73
CA VAL A 445 18.34 16.92 7.81
C VAL A 445 18.67 18.10 8.72
N HIS A 446 19.30 17.82 9.87
CA HIS A 446 19.62 18.80 10.91
C HIS A 446 21.02 19.42 10.70
N VAL A 447 21.16 20.74 10.92
CA VAL A 447 22.44 21.47 10.85
C VAL A 447 22.54 22.44 12.04
N HIS A 448 23.57 22.29 12.90
CA HIS A 448 23.70 22.97 14.21
C HIS A 448 24.82 24.04 14.28
N HIS A 449 24.74 24.98 15.24
CA HIS A 449 25.74 26.02 15.61
C HIS A 449 26.31 25.78 17.03
N SER A 450 27.55 26.21 17.35
CA SER A 450 27.95 26.40 18.76
C SER A 450 28.71 27.72 19.03
N SER A 451 28.44 28.28 20.20
CA SER A 451 28.71 29.64 20.67
C SER A 451 30.00 29.79 21.49
N PHE A 452 30.60 30.99 21.51
CA PHE A 452 31.36 31.46 22.67
C PHE A 452 31.07 32.93 23.01
N LEU A 453 30.76 33.18 24.28
CA LEU A 453 30.56 34.49 24.89
C LEU A 453 31.92 35.08 25.32
N GLY A 454 32.22 36.28 24.81
CA GLY A 454 32.74 37.45 25.54
C GLY A 454 34.15 37.44 26.15
N SER A 455 35.05 38.27 25.61
CA SER A 455 35.66 39.40 26.35
C SER A 455 36.35 40.40 25.40
N ARG A 456 36.21 41.69 25.74
CA ARG A 456 36.92 42.84 25.12
C ARG A 456 38.36 42.91 25.65
N SER A 457 39.35 43.23 24.79
CA SER A 457 40.29 44.37 24.99
C SER A 457 41.52 44.35 24.04
N SER A 458 41.73 45.49 23.35
CA SER A 458 43.01 46.20 23.09
C SER A 458 44.26 45.52 22.48
N SER A 459 44.62 46.00 21.28
CA SER A 459 45.93 46.52 20.81
C SER A 459 47.28 45.79 21.02
N SER A 460 48.06 45.84 19.92
CA SER A 460 49.52 46.02 19.75
C SER A 460 50.51 44.83 19.75
N THR A 461 51.20 44.71 18.60
CA THR A 461 52.65 44.46 18.35
C THR A 461 53.34 43.14 18.74
N GLY A 462 54.08 42.56 17.78
CA GLY A 462 55.41 41.93 18.04
C GLY A 462 55.61 40.46 17.66
N ILE A 463 56.50 40.20 16.70
CA ILE A 463 57.23 38.96 16.33
C ILE A 463 58.31 38.63 17.42
N PRO A 464 59.02 37.45 17.55
CA PRO A 464 59.01 36.11 16.89
C PRO A 464 58.99 34.84 17.83
N SER A 465 58.93 33.65 17.17
CA SER A 465 59.27 32.23 17.53
C SER A 465 60.54 31.98 18.40
N PRO A 466 60.94 30.76 18.91
CA PRO A 466 60.68 29.39 18.37
C PRO A 466 60.59 28.15 19.34
N ALA A 467 60.32 26.98 18.72
CA ALA A 467 60.82 25.60 18.99
C ALA A 467 60.24 24.70 20.11
N SER A 468 59.61 23.58 19.70
CA SER A 468 60.06 22.17 19.88
C SER A 468 58.90 21.17 20.09
N SER A 469 58.99 20.03 19.40
CA SER A 469 58.09 18.86 19.42
C SER A 469 58.91 17.59 19.77
N PRO A 470 58.31 16.50 20.29
CA PRO A 470 57.97 15.39 19.38
C PRO A 470 56.71 14.55 19.74
N HIS A 471 56.32 13.74 18.76
CA HIS A 471 55.20 12.77 18.66
C HIS A 471 55.41 11.42 19.41
N ILE A 472 54.31 10.64 19.52
CA ILE A 472 54.12 9.19 19.15
C ILE A 472 53.16 8.51 20.18
N ALA A 473 51.88 8.25 19.83
CA ALA A 473 51.27 6.97 19.32
C ALA A 473 50.91 5.96 20.44
N SER A 474 49.89 5.08 20.42
CA SER A 474 48.79 4.70 19.53
C SER A 474 47.92 3.61 20.23
N ARG A 475 46.61 3.54 19.91
CA ARG A 475 45.68 2.37 19.70
C ARG A 475 45.65 1.22 20.75
N ALA A 476 44.55 0.52 21.08
CA ALA A 476 43.47 -0.06 20.27
C ALA A 476 42.27 -0.58 21.13
N ILE A 477 41.24 -1.09 20.44
CA ILE A 477 39.84 -1.43 20.81
C ILE A 477 39.59 -2.96 20.89
N THR A 478 38.68 -3.45 21.75
CA THR A 478 37.48 -4.36 21.47
C THR A 478 36.91 -5.08 22.74
N PRO A 479 35.76 -5.83 22.72
CA PRO A 479 34.32 -5.43 22.61
C PRO A 479 33.40 -6.11 23.69
N LEU A 480 32.05 -5.91 23.69
CA LEU A 480 31.06 -6.82 24.35
C LEU A 480 29.58 -6.59 23.89
N THR A 481 28.76 -7.62 24.08
CA THR A 481 27.48 -8.03 23.44
C THR A 481 26.17 -7.52 24.10
N CYS A 482 25.02 -7.76 23.44
CA CYS A 482 23.67 -7.22 23.73
C CYS A 482 22.64 -8.28 24.21
N SER A 483 21.61 -7.87 24.97
CA SER A 483 20.35 -8.62 25.22
C SER A 483 19.16 -7.65 25.49
N ILE A 484 17.94 -8.05 25.13
CA ILE A 484 16.69 -7.26 25.13
C ILE A 484 15.69 -7.78 26.18
N ALA A 485 15.07 -6.89 26.96
CA ALA A 485 13.75 -7.10 27.60
C ALA A 485 13.05 -5.76 27.96
N GLY A 486 11.75 -5.66 27.63
CA GLY A 486 10.67 -4.89 28.30
C GLY A 486 10.85 -3.44 28.81
N ALA A 487 9.90 -2.58 28.40
CA ALA A 487 9.58 -1.23 28.87
C ALA A 487 10.10 -0.72 30.24
N ARG A 488 10.92 0.36 30.18
CA ARG A 488 11.37 1.37 31.20
C ARG A 488 12.20 0.84 32.39
N VAL A 489 13.30 1.49 32.81
CA VAL A 489 13.31 2.59 33.80
C VAL A 489 14.77 3.08 34.11
N HIS A 490 14.88 4.36 34.53
CA HIS A 490 15.91 5.11 35.29
C HIS A 490 17.31 4.53 35.64
N CYS A 491 18.35 5.36 35.51
CA CYS A 491 19.72 5.12 36.00
C CYS A 491 19.96 5.68 37.41
N ILE A 492 20.54 4.86 38.31
CA ILE A 492 21.35 5.31 39.46
C ILE A 492 22.67 4.51 39.47
N LYS A 493 23.74 5.17 39.94
CA LYS A 493 25.18 4.93 39.73
C LYS A 493 25.87 3.93 40.72
N THR A 494 26.89 3.23 40.18
CA THR A 494 28.23 2.86 40.75
C THR A 494 28.38 1.70 41.79
N PRO A 495 29.61 1.17 42.09
CA PRO A 495 30.70 0.57 41.27
C PRO A 495 31.27 -0.78 41.90
N PRO A 496 32.56 -1.23 41.75
CA PRO A 496 33.02 -2.41 40.96
C PRO A 496 33.78 -3.55 41.75
N LYS A 497 34.17 -4.68 41.08
CA LYS A 497 35.56 -5.27 40.98
C LYS A 497 35.77 -6.79 40.66
N HIS A 498 36.78 -7.05 39.80
CA HIS A 498 37.80 -8.16 39.71
C HIS A 498 37.38 -9.62 39.35
N HIS A 499 38.13 -10.52 38.67
CA HIS A 499 39.45 -10.58 37.98
C HIS A 499 39.58 -11.92 37.15
N ASN A 500 40.37 -11.90 36.08
CA ASN A 500 41.38 -12.87 35.56
C ASN A 500 41.08 -14.20 34.80
N ALA A 501 41.66 -14.23 33.57
CA ALA A 501 42.64 -15.17 32.98
C ALA A 501 42.22 -16.42 32.16
N LEU A 502 42.87 -16.53 30.97
CA LEU A 502 42.93 -17.61 29.95
C LEU A 502 44.31 -18.34 30.05
N PRO A 503 44.55 -19.54 29.45
CA PRO A 503 44.93 -19.70 28.00
C PRO A 503 44.42 -21.02 27.32
N ARG A 504 43.97 -21.00 26.05
CA ARG A 504 44.61 -21.40 24.76
C ARG A 504 45.19 -22.83 24.65
N ASP A 505 44.75 -23.59 23.62
CA ASP A 505 45.64 -24.10 22.56
C ASP A 505 44.94 -24.57 21.25
N ASN A 506 45.74 -24.59 20.17
CA ASN A 506 45.42 -24.77 18.73
C ASN A 506 45.23 -26.23 18.24
N THR A 507 44.51 -26.45 17.12
CA THR A 507 45.04 -26.89 15.79
C THR A 507 43.99 -27.54 14.85
N ASN A 508 44.06 -27.13 13.57
CA ASN A 508 43.66 -27.72 12.28
C ASN A 508 42.94 -29.09 12.17
N THR A 509 41.93 -29.21 11.30
CA THR A 509 41.97 -29.91 9.98
C THR A 509 40.58 -29.99 9.29
N ASN A 510 40.59 -30.18 7.96
CA ASN A 510 39.50 -30.10 6.96
C ASN A 510 38.41 -31.21 7.02
N PRO A 511 37.28 -31.08 6.26
CA PRO A 511 35.99 -31.77 6.46
C PRO A 511 35.86 -33.12 5.71
N PRO A 512 34.84 -33.98 5.99
CA PRO A 512 33.65 -34.05 5.11
C PRO A 512 32.31 -34.61 5.71
N THR A 513 31.23 -34.42 4.94
CA THR A 513 30.00 -35.25 4.74
C THR A 513 28.83 -35.33 5.76
N MET A 514 27.66 -34.91 5.23
CA MET A 514 26.24 -35.31 5.43
C MET A 514 25.85 -36.29 6.55
N THR A 515 24.83 -35.93 7.35
CA THR A 515 23.55 -36.69 7.52
C THR A 515 22.52 -35.96 8.39
N LYS A 516 21.24 -36.28 8.15
CA LYS A 516 20.02 -35.88 8.88
C LYS A 516 20.11 -36.23 10.38
N HIS A 517 19.52 -35.41 11.26
CA HIS A 517 18.49 -35.82 12.23
C HIS A 517 18.12 -34.66 13.19
N THR A 518 16.82 -34.43 13.32
CA THR A 518 16.13 -33.68 14.38
C THR A 518 16.33 -34.36 15.74
N PRO A 519 16.44 -33.60 16.85
CA PRO A 519 16.22 -34.17 18.17
C PRO A 519 14.86 -33.74 18.75
N ASP A 520 13.97 -34.72 18.88
CA ASP A 520 12.96 -34.77 19.93
C ASP A 520 13.67 -34.90 21.29
N SER A 521 13.48 -33.94 22.19
CA SER A 521 13.56 -34.24 23.62
C SER A 521 12.79 -33.22 24.47
N LEU A 522 12.01 -33.78 25.40
CA LEU A 522 11.50 -33.21 26.64
C LEU A 522 10.08 -32.58 26.64
N ARG A 523 9.10 -33.47 26.45
CA ARG A 523 7.85 -33.47 27.23
C ARG A 523 8.10 -33.98 28.66
N THR A 524 7.18 -33.62 29.56
CA THR A 524 6.88 -34.11 30.92
C THR A 524 7.51 -33.38 32.11
N ARG A 525 6.66 -32.68 32.87
CA ARG A 525 6.51 -32.79 34.33
C ARG A 525 5.10 -32.31 34.75
N VAL A 526 4.40 -33.16 35.48
CA VAL A 526 3.07 -32.95 36.07
C VAL A 526 3.19 -32.96 37.60
N SER A 527 2.41 -32.07 38.24
CA SER A 527 2.04 -31.96 39.67
C SER A 527 3.17 -31.62 40.66
N SER A 528 2.95 -30.78 41.67
CA SER A 528 1.81 -30.70 42.58
C SER A 528 1.81 -29.33 43.29
N LEU A 529 0.63 -28.76 43.57
CA LEU A 529 0.39 -27.98 44.79
C LEU A 529 -1.12 -27.87 45.06
N SER A 530 -1.67 -28.96 45.58
CA SER A 530 -2.92 -29.02 46.32
C SER A 530 -2.64 -28.62 47.77
N LEU A 531 -3.00 -27.40 48.17
CA LEU A 531 -3.29 -26.99 49.56
C LEU A 531 -3.68 -25.50 49.58
N ARG A 532 -4.96 -25.21 49.32
CA ARG A 532 -5.72 -24.01 49.76
C ARG A 532 -7.16 -24.04 49.22
N LEU A 533 -7.83 -25.19 49.39
CA LEU A 533 -9.18 -25.45 48.86
C LEU A 533 -10.20 -25.76 49.97
N GLN A 534 -10.05 -25.17 51.15
CA GLN A 534 -11.00 -25.38 52.28
C GLN A 534 -11.38 -24.11 53.04
N ALA A 535 -11.24 -22.92 52.44
CA ALA A 535 -11.62 -21.66 53.10
C ALA A 535 -12.49 -20.72 52.23
N MET A 536 -13.03 -21.18 51.10
CA MET A 536 -13.92 -20.37 50.24
C MET A 536 -15.32 -20.96 50.03
N GLU A 537 -15.59 -22.19 50.47
CA GLU A 537 -16.93 -22.81 50.38
C GLU A 537 -17.88 -22.37 51.50
N ALA A 538 -17.42 -21.58 52.48
CA ALA A 538 -18.24 -21.10 53.60
C ALA A 538 -18.75 -19.65 53.45
N ALA A 539 -18.35 -18.91 52.41
CA ALA A 539 -18.73 -17.50 52.22
C ALA A 539 -19.86 -17.28 51.19
N GLU A 540 -20.20 -18.29 50.39
CA GLU A 540 -21.23 -18.19 49.34
C GLU A 540 -22.66 -18.55 49.82
N ALA A 541 -22.80 -19.04 51.06
CA ALA A 541 -24.07 -19.48 51.62
C ALA A 541 -24.85 -18.40 52.41
N LEU A 542 -24.35 -17.17 52.54
CA LEU A 542 -24.88 -16.18 53.50
C LEU A 542 -25.34 -14.82 52.93
N SER A 543 -25.36 -14.59 51.61
CA SER A 543 -25.86 -13.32 51.04
C SER A 543 -27.20 -13.39 50.29
N ARG A 544 -27.88 -14.56 50.31
CA ARG A 544 -29.29 -14.66 49.90
C ARG A 544 -30.21 -14.21 51.05
N SER A 545 -30.37 -12.90 51.25
CA SER A 545 -31.64 -12.32 51.67
C SER A 545 -31.60 -10.79 51.70
N GLN A 546 -32.73 -10.18 51.33
CA GLN A 546 -33.17 -8.80 51.55
C GLN A 546 -32.88 -7.79 50.41
N SER A 547 -33.90 -7.62 49.56
CA SER A 547 -34.25 -6.33 48.93
C SER A 547 -35.32 -5.63 49.78
N PRO A 548 -35.51 -4.31 49.61
CA PRO A 548 -36.70 -3.89 48.89
C PRO A 548 -36.47 -2.72 47.90
N ALA A 549 -37.15 -2.79 46.75
CA ALA A 549 -37.39 -1.72 45.77
C ALA A 549 -38.68 -0.95 46.16
N PRO A 550 -39.16 0.13 45.45
CA PRO A 550 -39.66 0.04 44.05
C PRO A 550 -39.49 1.38 43.25
N SER A 551 -39.83 1.60 41.97
CA SER A 551 -40.45 0.85 40.87
C SER A 551 -40.45 1.74 39.60
N MET A 552 -40.23 1.13 38.44
CA MET A 552 -41.15 1.11 37.26
C MET A 552 -40.41 0.36 36.12
N ALA A 553 -40.89 -0.71 35.47
CA ALA A 553 -41.79 -1.81 35.81
C ALA A 553 -41.57 -2.86 34.68
N ALA A 554 -40.84 -3.95 34.93
CA ALA A 554 -40.78 -5.08 34.01
C ALA A 554 -41.70 -6.19 34.53
N SER A 555 -42.74 -6.50 33.75
CA SER A 555 -43.64 -7.61 34.00
C SER A 555 -42.92 -8.92 33.66
N THR A 556 -42.87 -9.83 34.63
CA THR A 556 -42.45 -11.22 34.47
C THR A 556 -43.52 -11.99 33.68
N THR A 557 -43.46 -11.85 32.37
CA THR A 557 -43.89 -12.88 31.42
C THR A 557 -42.64 -13.44 30.78
N ILE A 558 -42.57 -14.76 30.56
CA ILE A 558 -41.61 -15.39 29.64
C ILE A 558 -41.45 -14.45 28.43
N PRO A 559 -40.23 -14.00 28.03
CA PRO A 559 -40.13 -13.13 26.87
C PRO A 559 -40.59 -13.96 25.68
N VAL A 560 -41.82 -13.73 25.28
CA VAL A 560 -42.42 -14.30 24.09
C VAL A 560 -41.70 -13.62 22.93
N THR A 561 -40.56 -14.18 22.53
CA THR A 561 -39.77 -13.71 21.38
C THR A 561 -40.68 -13.61 20.17
N ALA A 562 -40.63 -12.49 19.45
CA ALA A 562 -41.43 -12.31 18.25
C ALA A 562 -41.19 -13.48 17.28
N SER A 563 -42.22 -13.82 16.50
CA SER A 563 -42.15 -14.90 15.52
C SER A 563 -41.07 -14.62 14.49
N LYS A 564 -40.43 -15.69 13.97
CA LYS A 564 -39.40 -15.60 12.93
C LYS A 564 -39.85 -14.73 11.73
N PRO A 565 -41.08 -14.87 11.18
CA PRO A 565 -41.55 -14.00 10.09
C PRO A 565 -41.62 -12.53 10.47
N PHE A 566 -42.04 -12.22 11.70
CA PHE A 566 -42.14 -10.84 12.21
C PHE A 566 -40.76 -10.19 12.39
N LEU A 567 -39.78 -10.97 12.85
CA LEU A 567 -38.39 -10.54 12.98
C LEU A 567 -37.71 -10.33 11.62
N LEU A 568 -37.94 -11.22 10.66
CA LEU A 568 -37.42 -11.15 9.29
C LEU A 568 -38.01 -9.97 8.51
N ALA A 569 -39.27 -9.63 8.75
CA ALA A 569 -39.93 -8.45 8.16
C ALA A 569 -39.53 -7.11 8.83
N ASP A 570 -38.59 -7.15 9.77
CA ASP A 570 -38.13 -6.02 10.60
C ASP A 570 -39.27 -5.21 11.22
N MET A 571 -40.30 -5.90 11.73
CA MET A 571 -41.51 -5.25 12.25
C MET A 571 -41.41 -4.91 13.76
N GLU A 572 -40.52 -5.57 14.49
CA GLU A 572 -40.38 -5.40 15.94
C GLU A 572 -39.86 -4.01 16.31
N GLY A 573 -40.57 -3.35 17.24
CA GLY A 573 -40.25 -1.99 17.69
C GLY A 573 -40.63 -0.89 16.69
N ARG A 574 -41.16 -1.24 15.51
CA ARG A 574 -41.61 -0.27 14.51
C ARG A 574 -43.04 0.22 14.81
N PRO A 575 -43.40 1.45 14.41
CA PRO A 575 -44.78 1.94 14.53
C PRO A 575 -45.78 1.03 13.80
N ALA A 576 -46.99 0.85 14.37
CA ALA A 576 -48.01 -0.01 13.78
C ALA A 576 -48.37 0.38 12.32
N ALA A 577 -48.34 1.68 12.01
CA ALA A 577 -48.62 2.21 10.67
C ALA A 577 -47.61 1.75 9.61
N SER A 578 -46.36 1.46 9.97
CA SER A 578 -45.34 0.94 9.05
C SER A 578 -45.40 -0.58 8.89
N ASN A 579 -46.33 -1.26 9.58
CA ASN A 579 -46.43 -2.71 9.66
C ASN A 579 -47.79 -3.22 9.15
N PRO A 580 -48.14 -2.97 7.87
CA PRO A 580 -49.39 -3.45 7.32
C PRO A 580 -49.37 -4.98 7.16
N VAL A 581 -50.40 -5.65 7.68
CA VAL A 581 -50.62 -7.09 7.53
C VAL A 581 -52.05 -7.40 7.08
N CYS A 582 -52.22 -8.40 6.22
CA CYS A 582 -53.53 -8.88 5.79
C CYS A 582 -54.26 -9.60 6.93
N GLU A 583 -55.55 -9.86 6.75
CA GLU A 583 -56.37 -10.51 7.77
C GLU A 583 -55.89 -11.91 8.16
N SER A 584 -55.47 -12.74 7.20
CA SER A 584 -54.97 -14.08 7.50
C SER A 584 -53.70 -14.04 8.33
N CYS A 585 -52.73 -13.19 7.97
CA CYS A 585 -51.52 -13.00 8.77
C CYS A 585 -51.82 -12.39 10.13
N TRP A 586 -52.72 -11.41 10.21
CA TRP A 586 -53.16 -10.81 11.48
C TRP A 586 -53.66 -11.87 12.46
N ASN A 587 -54.45 -12.83 11.98
CA ASN A 587 -55.00 -13.91 12.81
C ASN A 587 -53.96 -14.96 13.21
N ALA A 588 -52.84 -15.05 12.51
CA ALA A 588 -51.72 -15.95 12.82
C ALA A 588 -50.69 -15.32 13.79
N LEU A 589 -50.75 -14.00 13.98
CA LEU A 589 -49.85 -13.27 14.88
C LEU A 589 -50.25 -13.44 16.34
N ARG A 590 -49.25 -13.38 17.22
CA ARG A 590 -49.45 -13.33 18.67
C ARG A 590 -50.00 -11.97 19.07
N TYR A 591 -50.72 -11.92 20.19
CA TYR A 591 -51.32 -10.68 20.68
C TYR A 591 -50.31 -9.51 20.85
N SER A 592 -49.07 -9.79 21.26
CA SER A 592 -48.01 -8.78 21.38
C SER A 592 -47.54 -8.23 20.04
N GLU A 593 -47.57 -9.04 18.97
CA GLU A 593 -47.20 -8.64 17.62
C GLU A 593 -48.34 -7.85 16.97
N VAL A 594 -49.58 -8.29 17.17
CA VAL A 594 -50.79 -7.61 16.67
C VAL A 594 -50.81 -6.12 17.05
N LYS A 595 -50.42 -5.78 18.29
CA LYS A 595 -50.34 -4.38 18.76
C LYS A 595 -49.37 -3.50 17.98
N GLN A 596 -48.40 -4.11 17.31
CA GLN A 596 -47.39 -3.44 16.49
C GLN A 596 -47.72 -3.50 15.00
N THR A 597 -48.95 -3.86 14.61
CA THR A 597 -49.37 -3.96 13.21
C THR A 597 -50.58 -3.10 12.89
N SER A 598 -50.76 -2.80 11.61
CA SER A 598 -51.97 -2.17 11.06
C SER A 598 -52.60 -3.09 10.01
N ARG A 599 -53.90 -2.91 9.75
CA ARG A 599 -54.60 -3.66 8.69
C ARG A 599 -54.13 -3.16 7.33
N ALA A 600 -53.60 -4.07 6.52
CA ALA A 600 -53.19 -3.76 5.15
C ALA A 600 -54.42 -3.43 4.29
N ALA A 601 -54.29 -2.41 3.43
CA ALA A 601 -55.35 -2.01 2.50
C ALA A 601 -55.65 -3.09 1.43
N SER A 602 -54.69 -3.97 1.16
CA SER A 602 -54.84 -5.13 0.27
C SER A 602 -53.90 -6.26 0.70
N PRO A 603 -54.15 -7.52 0.29
CA PRO A 603 -53.24 -8.63 0.54
C PRO A 603 -51.82 -8.40 -0.02
N ALA A 604 -51.70 -7.67 -1.14
CA ALA A 604 -50.42 -7.33 -1.75
C ALA A 604 -49.57 -6.38 -0.91
N ALA A 605 -50.20 -5.56 -0.06
CA ALA A 605 -49.52 -4.65 0.87
C ALA A 605 -49.08 -5.33 2.19
N CYS A 606 -49.36 -6.63 2.36
CA CYS A 606 -48.96 -7.36 3.57
C CYS A 606 -47.45 -7.63 3.59
N LYS A 607 -46.73 -7.04 4.55
CA LYS A 607 -45.29 -7.24 4.70
C LYS A 607 -44.91 -8.69 4.96
N LEU A 608 -45.67 -9.39 5.82
CA LEU A 608 -45.41 -10.79 6.15
C LEU A 608 -45.57 -11.70 4.93
N CYS A 609 -46.60 -11.48 4.11
CA CYS A 609 -46.77 -12.22 2.86
C CYS A 609 -45.64 -11.92 1.88
N ALA A 610 -45.18 -10.67 1.80
CA ALA A 610 -44.09 -10.28 0.90
C ALA A 610 -42.77 -10.98 1.27
N VAL A 611 -42.41 -11.00 2.56
CA VAL A 611 -41.23 -11.73 3.06
C VAL A 611 -41.39 -13.24 2.86
N ALA A 612 -42.55 -13.81 3.19
CA ALA A 612 -42.81 -15.23 2.99
C ALA A 612 -42.72 -15.67 1.52
N ALA A 613 -43.10 -14.79 0.59
CA ALA A 613 -42.98 -15.00 -0.83
C ALA A 613 -41.59 -14.65 -1.40
N GLY A 614 -40.63 -14.23 -0.56
CA GLY A 614 -39.28 -13.85 -1.00
C GLY A 614 -39.25 -12.65 -1.93
N LYS A 615 -40.21 -11.72 -1.82
CA LYS A 615 -40.29 -10.53 -2.68
C LYS A 615 -39.15 -9.55 -2.37
N PRO A 616 -38.33 -9.13 -3.35
CA PRO A 616 -37.21 -8.23 -3.09
C PRO A 616 -37.59 -6.90 -2.43
N GLU A 617 -38.75 -6.34 -2.76
CA GLU A 617 -39.25 -5.06 -2.23
C GLU A 617 -39.47 -5.10 -0.71
N ALA A 618 -39.68 -6.28 -0.14
CA ALA A 618 -39.90 -6.46 1.29
C ALA A 618 -38.64 -6.11 2.12
N TYR A 619 -37.47 -6.13 1.49
CA TYR A 619 -36.16 -5.95 2.12
C TYR A 619 -35.59 -4.54 1.95
N THR A 620 -36.19 -3.69 1.11
CA THR A 620 -35.75 -2.32 0.85
C THR A 620 -35.72 -1.45 2.10
N GLN A 621 -36.85 -1.32 2.80
CA GLN A 621 -36.93 -0.49 4.01
C GLN A 621 -36.12 -1.05 5.18
N PRO A 622 -36.15 -2.37 5.47
CA PRO A 622 -35.29 -2.96 6.50
C PRO A 622 -33.79 -2.67 6.30
N PHE A 623 -33.29 -2.69 5.06
CA PHE A 623 -31.90 -2.34 4.79
C PHE A 623 -31.60 -0.84 4.97
N VAL A 624 -32.52 0.02 4.54
CA VAL A 624 -32.44 1.48 4.76
C VAL A 624 -32.37 1.81 6.26
N ASP A 625 -33.21 1.17 7.07
CA ASP A 625 -33.22 1.35 8.51
C ASP A 625 -31.92 0.83 9.14
N PHE A 626 -31.45 -0.36 8.71
CA PHE A 626 -30.18 -0.92 9.16
C PHE A 626 -28.99 0.03 8.93
N LEU A 627 -28.86 0.62 7.74
CA LEU A 627 -27.76 1.57 7.44
C LEU A 627 -27.83 2.84 8.29
N THR A 628 -29.03 3.30 8.61
CA THR A 628 -29.29 4.50 9.40
C THR A 628 -29.02 4.28 10.89
N GLU A 629 -29.44 3.13 11.41
CA GLU A 629 -29.40 2.80 12.84
C GLU A 629 -28.04 2.25 13.29
N ASN A 630 -27.27 1.68 12.36
CA ASN A 630 -26.03 0.96 12.67
C ASN A 630 -24.82 1.60 11.98
N PRO A 631 -24.41 2.82 12.40
CA PRO A 631 -23.39 3.58 11.68
C PRO A 631 -22.00 2.95 11.77
N THR A 632 -21.66 2.32 12.90
CA THR A 632 -20.34 1.71 13.10
C THR A 632 -20.39 0.19 12.99
N ILE A 633 -19.22 -0.42 12.80
CA ILE A 633 -19.09 -1.88 12.82
C ILE A 633 -19.61 -2.51 14.11
N PHE A 634 -19.37 -1.87 15.26
CA PHE A 634 -19.83 -2.37 16.56
C PHE A 634 -21.36 -2.37 16.69
N HIS A 635 -22.03 -1.36 16.11
CA HIS A 635 -23.48 -1.33 16.06
C HIS A 635 -24.02 -2.41 15.13
N ALA A 636 -23.38 -2.63 13.97
CA ALA A 636 -23.77 -3.70 13.05
C ALA A 636 -23.67 -5.09 13.72
N VAL A 637 -22.56 -5.40 14.40
CA VAL A 637 -22.44 -6.64 15.18
C VAL A 637 -23.52 -6.73 16.27
N SER A 638 -23.78 -5.65 17.00
CA SER A 638 -24.85 -5.63 18.01
C SER A 638 -26.23 -5.94 17.42
N TYR A 639 -26.54 -5.37 16.25
CA TYR A 639 -27.77 -5.67 15.49
C TYR A 639 -27.87 -7.16 15.15
N PHE A 640 -26.82 -7.74 14.56
CA PHE A 640 -26.81 -9.16 14.18
C PHE A 640 -26.95 -10.07 15.41
N LYS A 641 -26.21 -9.82 16.49
CA LYS A 641 -26.32 -10.57 17.75
C LYS A 641 -27.75 -10.56 18.30
N THR A 642 -28.39 -9.40 18.28
CA THR A 642 -29.75 -9.22 18.80
C THR A 642 -30.75 -10.02 17.97
N LYS A 643 -30.67 -9.95 16.64
CA LYS A 643 -31.52 -10.73 15.73
C LYS A 643 -31.28 -12.25 15.85
N LEU A 644 -30.03 -12.68 16.02
CA LEU A 644 -29.68 -14.10 16.23
C LEU A 644 -30.27 -14.63 17.54
N ALA A 645 -30.13 -13.89 18.64
CA ALA A 645 -30.70 -14.27 19.92
C ALA A 645 -32.23 -14.34 19.84
N ALA A 646 -32.88 -13.36 19.21
CA ALA A 646 -34.33 -13.33 19.02
C ALA A 646 -34.86 -14.49 18.15
N THR A 647 -34.03 -15.02 17.24
CA THR A 647 -34.36 -16.16 16.37
C THR A 647 -33.89 -17.52 16.89
N GLY A 648 -33.43 -17.59 18.14
CA GLY A 648 -33.12 -18.83 18.84
C GLY A 648 -31.72 -19.40 18.58
N PHE A 649 -30.79 -18.60 18.06
CA PHE A 649 -29.39 -19.01 17.98
C PHE A 649 -28.70 -18.87 19.34
N THR A 650 -27.78 -19.79 19.65
CA THR A 650 -27.02 -19.81 20.90
C THR A 650 -25.64 -19.20 20.71
N GLU A 651 -25.24 -18.29 21.61
CA GLU A 651 -23.87 -17.76 21.64
C GLU A 651 -22.88 -18.85 22.07
N LEU A 652 -21.76 -18.93 21.37
CA LEU A 652 -20.61 -19.76 21.68
C LEU A 652 -19.43 -18.87 22.05
N PRO A 653 -19.22 -18.56 23.34
CA PRO A 653 -18.07 -17.78 23.77
C PRO A 653 -16.77 -18.49 23.38
N ALA A 654 -15.83 -17.75 22.80
CA ALA A 654 -14.58 -18.33 22.31
C ALA A 654 -13.73 -18.95 23.43
N ARG A 655 -13.94 -18.55 24.69
CA ARG A 655 -13.19 -19.02 25.86
C ARG A 655 -13.75 -20.30 26.49
N ASP A 656 -14.94 -20.70 26.09
CA ASP A 656 -15.63 -21.86 26.64
C ASP A 656 -15.44 -23.07 25.71
N SER A 657 -15.58 -24.29 26.24
CA SER A 657 -15.67 -25.49 25.41
C SER A 657 -17.03 -25.55 24.70
N TRP A 658 -17.04 -25.97 23.44
CA TRP A 658 -18.27 -25.96 22.62
C TRP A 658 -18.95 -27.32 22.65
N LYS A 659 -20.27 -27.30 22.83
CA LYS A 659 -21.13 -28.48 22.75
C LYS A 659 -22.16 -28.24 21.66
N LEU A 660 -22.03 -28.97 20.56
CA LEU A 660 -22.88 -28.81 19.38
C LEU A 660 -23.63 -30.10 19.09
N GLN A 661 -24.76 -29.98 18.41
CA GLN A 661 -25.59 -31.11 17.98
C GLN A 661 -26.20 -30.82 16.61
N PRO A 662 -26.52 -31.86 15.81
CA PRO A 662 -27.36 -31.73 14.62
C PRO A 662 -28.69 -31.00 14.92
N GLY A 663 -29.16 -30.17 14.00
CA GLY A 663 -30.31 -29.28 14.18
C GLY A 663 -30.03 -28.02 15.02
N GLY A 664 -28.82 -27.87 15.57
CA GLY A 664 -28.44 -26.72 16.39
C GLY A 664 -28.16 -25.44 15.59
N LYS A 665 -28.31 -24.28 16.25
CA LYS A 665 -28.09 -22.94 15.67
C LYS A 665 -27.22 -22.12 16.59
N TYR A 666 -26.11 -21.61 16.06
CA TYR A 666 -25.04 -21.06 16.89
C TYR A 666 -24.40 -19.81 16.29
N TRP A 667 -23.79 -18.98 17.12
CA TRP A 667 -22.93 -17.90 16.66
C TRP A 667 -21.80 -17.62 17.64
N THR A 668 -20.72 -17.02 17.15
CA THR A 668 -19.60 -16.56 17.97
C THR A 668 -19.12 -15.19 17.49
N THR A 669 -18.42 -14.45 18.36
CA THR A 669 -17.87 -13.13 18.01
C THR A 669 -16.39 -13.04 18.33
N LYS A 670 -15.69 -12.20 17.56
CA LYS A 670 -14.32 -11.78 17.81
C LYS A 670 -14.27 -10.27 17.92
N ASN A 671 -13.62 -9.75 18.96
CA ASN A 671 -13.48 -8.29 19.21
C ASN A 671 -14.81 -7.52 19.47
N GLY A 672 -15.97 -8.13 19.24
CA GLY A 672 -17.22 -7.38 19.06
C GLY A 672 -17.31 -6.67 17.71
N SER A 673 -16.39 -6.94 16.77
CA SER A 673 -16.39 -6.39 15.40
C SER A 673 -16.39 -7.46 14.30
N GLY A 674 -16.12 -8.73 14.63
CA GLY A 674 -16.36 -9.87 13.74
C GLY A 674 -17.38 -10.84 14.32
N LEU A 675 -18.17 -11.49 13.46
CA LEU A 675 -19.23 -12.41 13.83
C LEU A 675 -19.31 -13.59 12.86
N ILE A 676 -19.48 -14.80 13.38
CA ILE A 676 -19.80 -15.99 12.57
C ILE A 676 -21.07 -16.62 13.12
N ALA A 677 -22.05 -16.87 12.27
CA ALA A 677 -23.29 -17.55 12.61
C ALA A 677 -23.50 -18.76 11.71
N PHE A 678 -24.00 -19.86 12.26
CA PHE A 678 -24.21 -21.08 11.50
C PHE A 678 -25.33 -21.96 12.07
N THR A 679 -25.91 -22.78 11.21
CA THR A 679 -26.86 -23.83 11.56
C THR A 679 -26.31 -25.18 11.13
N VAL A 680 -26.47 -26.20 11.98
CA VAL A 680 -26.06 -27.57 11.68
C VAL A 680 -27.27 -28.35 11.18
N GLY A 681 -27.19 -28.92 9.97
CA GLY A 681 -28.26 -29.78 9.44
C GLY A 681 -28.57 -30.97 10.34
N GLU A 682 -29.82 -31.44 10.35
CA GLU A 682 -30.24 -32.56 11.19
C GLU A 682 -29.60 -33.90 10.76
N ALA A 683 -29.29 -34.04 9.46
CA ALA A 683 -28.61 -35.21 8.91
C ALA A 683 -27.08 -35.04 8.84
N TYR A 684 -26.51 -33.99 9.46
CA TYR A 684 -25.08 -33.73 9.43
C TYR A 684 -24.27 -34.90 9.99
N LYS A 685 -23.20 -35.25 9.28
CA LYS A 685 -22.18 -36.21 9.71
C LYS A 685 -20.79 -35.58 9.60
N PRO A 686 -19.86 -35.89 10.53
CA PRO A 686 -18.48 -35.44 10.39
C PRO A 686 -17.88 -35.83 9.03
N GLY A 687 -17.34 -34.86 8.30
CA GLY A 687 -16.88 -35.02 6.92
C GLY A 687 -17.81 -34.37 5.88
N ASN A 688 -19.07 -34.11 6.22
CA ASN A 688 -19.97 -33.33 5.36
C ASN A 688 -19.51 -31.87 5.24
N GLY A 689 -19.92 -31.23 4.15
CA GLY A 689 -19.52 -29.88 3.80
C GLY A 689 -20.15 -28.74 4.60
N VAL A 690 -19.59 -27.55 4.38
CA VAL A 690 -20.10 -26.27 4.86
C VAL A 690 -20.45 -25.39 3.66
N ALA A 691 -21.70 -24.93 3.58
CA ALA A 691 -22.12 -23.86 2.68
C ALA A 691 -21.82 -22.52 3.35
N MET A 692 -20.77 -21.84 2.90
CA MET A 692 -20.27 -20.62 3.54
C MET A 692 -20.53 -19.39 2.70
N ILE A 693 -20.99 -18.31 3.34
CA ILE A 693 -20.96 -16.97 2.78
C ILE A 693 -20.06 -16.11 3.67
N ALA A 694 -19.11 -15.38 3.09
CA ALA A 694 -18.23 -14.48 3.82
C ALA A 694 -18.29 -13.07 3.24
N GLY A 695 -18.57 -12.07 4.07
CA GLY A 695 -18.49 -10.66 3.71
C GLY A 695 -17.80 -9.85 4.81
N HIS A 696 -17.70 -8.54 4.63
CA HIS A 696 -17.13 -7.66 5.65
C HIS A 696 -18.09 -6.53 6.05
N ILE A 697 -17.96 -6.05 7.28
CA ILE A 697 -18.89 -5.11 7.90
C ILE A 697 -18.20 -3.82 8.37
N ASP A 698 -16.88 -3.73 8.23
CA ASP A 698 -16.17 -2.46 8.24
C ASP A 698 -16.49 -1.66 6.98
N ALA A 699 -16.26 -0.36 7.05
CA ALA A 699 -16.45 0.57 5.96
C ALA A 699 -15.50 1.77 6.17
N LEU A 700 -15.15 2.47 5.08
CA LEU A 700 -14.38 3.71 5.16
C LEU A 700 -15.00 4.69 6.18
N THR A 701 -14.16 5.17 7.10
CA THR A 701 -14.59 6.04 8.19
C THR A 701 -13.46 6.94 8.70
N ALA A 702 -13.76 7.93 9.54
CA ALA A 702 -12.74 8.75 10.20
C ALA A 702 -12.68 8.43 11.70
N LYS A 703 -11.65 7.70 12.12
CA LYS A 703 -11.47 7.26 13.52
C LYS A 703 -10.84 8.36 14.36
N LEU A 704 -11.30 8.53 15.59
CA LEU A 704 -10.70 9.47 16.55
C LEU A 704 -9.27 9.03 16.88
N LYS A 705 -8.35 10.00 16.95
CA LYS A 705 -6.98 9.74 17.38
C LYS A 705 -6.94 9.43 18.89
N PRO A 706 -5.96 8.65 19.38
CA PRO A 706 -5.78 8.41 20.83
C PRO A 706 -5.72 9.70 21.66
N VAL A 707 -5.17 10.76 21.08
CA VAL A 707 -5.29 12.14 21.57
C VAL A 707 -6.06 12.92 20.52
N SER A 708 -7.36 13.14 20.77
CA SER A 708 -8.22 13.86 19.83
C SER A 708 -8.36 15.35 20.14
N THR A 709 -7.89 15.80 21.30
CA THR A 709 -7.83 17.23 21.62
C THR A 709 -6.91 17.96 20.64
N LYS A 710 -7.41 19.03 20.04
CA LYS A 710 -6.63 19.99 19.25
C LYS A 710 -6.68 21.36 19.93
N PRO A 711 -5.64 22.19 19.79
CA PRO A 711 -5.71 23.59 20.20
C PRO A 711 -6.82 24.31 19.44
N THR A 712 -7.53 25.22 20.12
CA THR A 712 -8.47 26.13 19.45
C THR A 712 -7.72 26.94 18.40
N ARG A 713 -8.32 27.10 17.21
CA ARG A 713 -7.78 27.93 16.13
C ARG A 713 -8.85 28.86 15.60
N ALA A 714 -8.56 30.16 15.56
CA ALA A 714 -9.50 31.18 15.10
C ALA A 714 -10.90 31.09 15.75
N GLY A 715 -10.96 30.72 17.03
CA GLY A 715 -12.22 30.53 17.78
C GLY A 715 -12.96 29.23 17.48
N TYR A 716 -12.39 28.29 16.71
CA TYR A 716 -12.99 26.99 16.40
C TYR A 716 -12.38 25.86 17.23
N LEU A 717 -13.26 25.02 17.79
CA LEU A 717 -12.90 23.75 18.40
C LEU A 717 -12.78 22.69 17.31
N GLN A 718 -11.62 22.04 17.24
CA GLN A 718 -11.34 21.01 16.24
C GLN A 718 -11.17 19.64 16.89
N LEU A 719 -11.33 18.58 16.09
CA LEU A 719 -11.18 17.19 16.54
C LEU A 719 -10.06 16.48 15.76
N GLY A 720 -9.13 15.87 16.48
CA GLY A 720 -8.09 15.03 15.89
C GLY A 720 -8.64 13.68 15.43
N VAL A 721 -8.73 13.48 14.12
CA VAL A 721 -9.15 12.21 13.50
C VAL A 721 -8.08 11.69 12.54
N ALA A 722 -8.16 10.41 12.19
CA ALA A 722 -7.35 9.77 11.17
C ALA A 722 -8.27 9.03 10.17
N PRO A 723 -7.98 9.07 8.86
CA PRO A 723 -8.75 8.29 7.90
C PRO A 723 -8.50 6.79 8.15
N TYR A 724 -9.58 6.01 8.18
CA TYR A 724 -9.53 4.56 8.06
C TYR A 724 -9.71 4.20 6.59
N ALA A 725 -8.74 3.45 6.05
CA ALA A 725 -8.61 3.18 4.62
C ALA A 725 -8.58 4.48 3.78
N GLY A 726 -9.38 4.56 2.71
CA GLY A 726 -9.43 5.70 1.78
C GLY A 726 -10.37 6.85 2.18
N ALA A 727 -10.79 6.92 3.45
CA ALA A 727 -11.67 7.98 3.95
C ALA A 727 -11.02 9.38 3.93
N LEU A 728 -11.78 10.42 4.27
CA LEU A 728 -11.37 11.83 4.17
C LEU A 728 -10.96 12.24 2.73
N ASN A 729 -11.56 11.58 1.74
CA ASN A 729 -11.50 11.99 0.35
C ASN A 729 -12.49 13.13 0.06
N GLN A 730 -12.59 13.53 -1.21
CA GLN A 730 -13.38 14.69 -1.64
C GLN A 730 -14.87 14.60 -1.24
N THR A 731 -15.44 13.40 -1.11
CA THR A 731 -16.86 13.22 -0.78
C THR A 731 -17.21 13.55 0.67
N TRP A 732 -16.20 13.60 1.56
CA TRP A 732 -16.34 13.84 3.00
C TRP A 732 -16.45 15.32 3.38
N TRP A 733 -16.12 16.22 2.46
CA TRP A 733 -16.22 17.65 2.67
C TRP A 733 -17.66 18.12 2.69
N ASP A 734 -17.95 19.11 3.55
CA ASP A 734 -19.28 19.70 3.75
C ASP A 734 -20.40 18.70 4.07
N ARG A 735 -20.04 17.59 4.73
CA ARG A 735 -20.97 16.61 5.27
C ARG A 735 -21.29 16.88 6.74
N ASP A 736 -22.52 16.61 7.11
CA ASP A 736 -22.99 16.64 8.48
C ASP A 736 -22.57 15.33 9.17
N LEU A 737 -21.51 15.39 9.98
CA LEU A 737 -20.91 14.21 10.59
C LEU A 737 -21.36 14.05 12.04
N SER A 738 -21.93 12.89 12.37
CA SER A 738 -22.13 12.46 13.75
C SER A 738 -21.00 11.53 14.20
N ILE A 739 -21.01 11.13 15.47
CA ILE A 739 -20.02 10.28 16.11
C ILE A 739 -20.68 9.08 16.78
N GLY A 740 -20.02 7.93 16.74
CA GLY A 740 -20.44 6.74 17.44
C GLY A 740 -19.33 5.71 17.54
N GLY A 741 -19.55 4.65 18.29
CA GLY A 741 -18.61 3.56 18.44
C GLY A 741 -18.72 2.85 19.79
N ARG A 742 -17.60 2.29 20.25
CA ARG A 742 -17.54 1.60 21.55
C ARG A 742 -16.74 2.40 22.57
N VAL A 743 -17.18 2.35 23.82
CA VAL A 743 -16.51 2.97 24.97
C VAL A 743 -16.18 1.88 25.99
N ILE A 744 -14.92 1.82 26.38
CA ILE A 744 -14.43 0.92 27.41
C ILE A 744 -14.61 1.62 28.75
N VAL A 745 -15.47 1.08 29.59
CA VAL A 745 -15.83 1.67 30.87
C VAL A 745 -15.44 0.76 32.03
N ARG A 746 -15.13 1.38 33.17
CA ARG A 746 -14.97 0.69 34.44
C ARG A 746 -16.18 0.97 35.32
N ASP A 747 -16.88 -0.10 35.70
CA ASP A 747 -18.03 0.01 36.59
C ASP A 747 -17.61 0.29 38.03
N GLU A 748 -18.60 0.53 38.90
CA GLU A 748 -18.38 0.80 40.33
C GLU A 748 -17.76 -0.39 41.07
N SER A 749 -17.90 -1.60 40.52
CA SER A 749 -17.26 -2.83 41.02
C SER A 749 -15.83 -3.01 40.48
N ASN A 750 -15.27 -1.99 39.82
CA ASN A 750 -13.94 -1.99 39.22
C ASN A 750 -13.76 -3.01 38.09
N LYS A 751 -14.84 -3.58 37.55
CA LYS A 751 -14.81 -4.46 36.38
C LYS A 751 -14.85 -3.63 35.10
N THR A 752 -14.16 -4.11 34.07
CA THR A 752 -14.11 -3.42 32.77
C THR A 752 -15.11 -4.06 31.82
N THR A 753 -15.94 -3.22 31.19
CA THR A 753 -16.93 -3.63 30.21
C THR A 753 -16.93 -2.66 29.02
N THR A 754 -17.68 -3.00 27.97
CA THR A 754 -17.84 -2.17 26.78
C THR A 754 -19.29 -1.71 26.69
N LYS A 755 -19.50 -0.42 26.40
CA LYS A 755 -20.80 0.15 26.03
C LYS A 755 -20.74 0.72 24.62
N LEU A 756 -21.84 0.68 23.88
CA LEU A 756 -21.96 1.39 22.61
C LEU A 756 -22.53 2.78 22.85
N VAL A 757 -22.08 3.73 22.04
CA VAL A 757 -22.59 5.10 22.04
C VAL A 757 -22.79 5.57 20.61
N ARG A 758 -23.85 6.33 20.38
CA ARG A 758 -24.15 7.01 19.13
C ARG A 758 -24.83 8.32 19.46
N LEU A 759 -24.38 9.42 18.87
CA LEU A 759 -25.09 10.69 18.97
C LEU A 759 -26.06 10.85 17.80
N ASP A 760 -27.25 11.36 18.08
CA ASP A 760 -28.35 11.42 17.10
C ASP A 760 -28.40 12.74 16.31
N TRP A 761 -27.39 13.61 16.46
CA TRP A 761 -27.24 14.84 15.68
C TRP A 761 -25.80 15.01 15.18
N PRO A 762 -25.57 15.76 14.09
CA PRO A 762 -24.22 16.02 13.61
C PRO A 762 -23.46 16.92 14.60
N ILE A 763 -22.28 16.44 15.01
CA ILE A 763 -21.40 17.14 15.95
C ILE A 763 -20.14 17.66 15.30
N ALA A 764 -19.88 17.27 14.04
CA ALA A 764 -18.67 17.59 13.33
C ALA A 764 -18.97 17.95 11.86
N ARG A 765 -18.14 18.81 11.28
CA ARG A 765 -18.15 19.10 9.84
C ARG A 765 -16.74 19.39 9.36
N ILE A 766 -16.42 18.96 8.14
CA ILE A 766 -15.18 19.31 7.44
C ILE A 766 -15.53 20.37 6.38
N PRO A 767 -15.42 21.67 6.70
CA PRO A 767 -15.87 22.72 5.78
C PRO A 767 -14.91 22.89 4.62
N THR A 768 -15.43 23.05 3.40
CA THR A 768 -14.59 23.50 2.28
C THR A 768 -14.12 24.94 2.48
N LEU A 769 -13.03 25.30 1.81
CA LEU A 769 -12.64 26.68 1.60
C LEU A 769 -13.53 27.29 0.50
N ALA A 770 -13.87 28.57 0.61
CA ALA A 770 -14.58 29.27 -0.44
C ALA A 770 -13.73 29.33 -1.74
N PRO A 771 -14.34 29.12 -2.93
CA PRO A 771 -13.58 29.13 -4.19
C PRO A 771 -12.93 30.49 -4.50
N HIS A 772 -13.44 31.58 -3.93
CA HIS A 772 -12.93 32.95 -4.08
C HIS A 772 -11.43 33.12 -3.71
N PHE A 773 -10.87 32.21 -2.90
CA PHE A 773 -9.47 32.24 -2.49
C PHE A 773 -8.49 31.67 -3.53
N GLY A 774 -8.97 31.16 -4.67
CA GLY A 774 -8.12 30.81 -5.84
C GLY A 774 -7.30 29.51 -5.72
N VAL A 775 -7.42 28.77 -4.62
CA VAL A 775 -6.65 27.52 -4.37
C VAL A 775 -7.48 26.23 -4.51
N GLY A 776 -8.74 26.35 -4.95
CA GLY A 776 -9.72 25.25 -4.98
C GLY A 776 -10.39 25.01 -3.62
N MET A 777 -11.63 24.51 -3.64
CA MET A 777 -12.46 24.40 -2.42
C MET A 777 -11.89 23.42 -1.38
N MET A 778 -11.10 22.43 -1.81
CA MET A 778 -10.46 21.46 -0.91
C MET A 778 -8.97 21.76 -0.68
N GLY A 779 -8.45 22.86 -1.25
CA GLY A 779 -7.00 23.13 -1.27
C GLY A 779 -6.22 21.97 -1.91
N GLN A 780 -5.29 21.39 -1.15
CA GLN A 780 -4.51 20.21 -1.55
C GLN A 780 -5.12 18.89 -1.04
N ASN A 781 -6.30 18.96 -0.41
CA ASN A 781 -6.96 17.86 0.28
C ASN A 781 -6.04 17.12 1.27
N ASN A 782 -5.18 17.85 1.98
CA ASN A 782 -4.30 17.24 2.97
C ASN A 782 -5.14 16.77 4.18
N PRO A 783 -5.19 15.46 4.48
CA PRO A 783 -6.11 14.94 5.50
C PRO A 783 -5.74 15.35 6.93
N GLU A 784 -4.47 15.70 7.20
CA GLU A 784 -4.02 16.09 8.55
C GLU A 784 -4.24 17.58 8.85
N THR A 785 -4.16 18.42 7.82
CA THR A 785 -4.11 19.88 7.99
C THR A 785 -5.35 20.60 7.45
N GLN A 786 -5.99 20.05 6.42
CA GLN A 786 -7.10 20.69 5.71
C GLN A 786 -8.43 19.95 5.96
N ALA A 787 -8.42 18.61 6.08
CA ALA A 787 -9.63 17.83 6.37
C ALA A 787 -9.89 17.62 7.88
N VAL A 788 -9.59 18.61 8.72
CA VAL A 788 -9.75 18.50 10.19
C VAL A 788 -11.17 18.89 10.60
N PRO A 789 -11.96 18.00 11.21
CA PRO A 789 -13.34 18.30 11.60
C PRO A 789 -13.43 19.43 12.64
N ILE A 790 -14.38 20.34 12.42
CA ILE A 790 -14.79 21.37 13.37
C ILE A 790 -15.97 20.83 14.18
N ILE A 791 -15.89 20.92 15.50
CA ILE A 791 -16.89 20.37 16.45
C ILE A 791 -17.58 21.41 17.32
N GLY A 792 -17.25 22.68 17.15
CA GLY A 792 -17.89 23.77 17.88
C GLY A 792 -17.10 25.06 17.84
N LEU A 793 -17.60 26.05 18.59
CA LEU A 793 -16.99 27.35 18.77
C LEU A 793 -16.46 27.49 20.20
N GLU A 794 -15.37 28.24 20.33
CA GLU A 794 -14.88 28.72 21.61
C GLU A 794 -15.88 29.74 22.20
N SER A 795 -16.32 29.51 23.42
CA SER A 795 -17.12 30.47 24.18
C SER A 795 -16.23 31.31 25.08
N SER A 796 -16.70 32.48 25.52
CA SER A 796 -15.99 33.33 26.49
C SER A 796 -15.68 32.63 27.82
N SER A 797 -16.43 31.57 28.17
CA SER A 797 -16.17 30.68 29.31
C SER A 797 -15.11 29.60 29.07
N ASP A 798 -14.74 29.32 27.82
CA ASP A 798 -13.72 28.32 27.46
C ASP A 798 -12.29 28.88 27.53
N ALA A 799 -12.13 30.21 27.71
CA ALA A 799 -10.84 30.88 27.90
C ALA A 799 -10.24 30.68 29.32
N ALA A 800 -11.01 30.13 30.26
CA ALA A 800 -10.53 29.74 31.57
C ALA A 800 -9.67 28.45 31.48
N PRO A 801 -8.72 28.22 32.42
CA PRO A 801 -7.98 26.97 32.46
C PRO A 801 -8.96 25.79 32.51
N ILE A 802 -8.85 24.87 31.55
CA ILE A 802 -9.66 23.66 31.52
C ILE A 802 -9.26 22.81 32.72
N GLU A 803 -10.13 22.76 33.73
CA GLU A 803 -10.04 21.82 34.85
C GLU A 803 -9.94 20.39 34.29
N PRO A 804 -8.92 19.59 34.68
CA PRO A 804 -8.81 18.20 34.26
C PRO A 804 -10.07 17.40 34.63
N LEU A 805 -10.60 16.61 33.69
CA LEU A 805 -11.78 15.76 33.94
C LEU A 805 -11.46 14.49 34.74
N GLY A 806 -10.18 14.23 34.97
CA GLY A 806 -9.70 13.11 35.75
C GLY A 806 -8.25 13.27 36.19
N PRO A 807 -7.69 12.27 36.88
CA PRO A 807 -6.29 12.28 37.33
C PRO A 807 -5.31 12.54 36.18
N LYS A 808 -4.13 13.09 36.49
CA LYS A 808 -3.05 13.32 35.51
C LYS A 808 -2.74 12.02 34.76
N GLY A 809 -2.72 12.08 33.42
CA GLY A 809 -2.47 10.93 32.55
C GLY A 809 -3.70 10.04 32.27
N SER A 810 -4.87 10.36 32.81
CA SER A 810 -6.12 9.67 32.45
C SER A 810 -6.52 9.95 30.99
N PHE A 811 -7.16 8.96 30.38
CA PHE A 811 -7.63 9.02 28.99
C PHE A 811 -8.58 10.21 28.74
N VAL A 812 -9.48 10.51 29.69
CA VAL A 812 -10.44 11.62 29.55
C VAL A 812 -9.77 12.99 29.35
N ASN A 813 -8.53 13.15 29.82
CA ASN A 813 -7.77 14.40 29.64
C ASN A 813 -7.10 14.50 28.26
N THR A 814 -7.09 13.43 27.45
CA THR A 814 -6.56 13.45 26.08
C THR A 814 -7.64 13.74 25.02
N GLN A 815 -8.88 13.95 25.46
CA GLN A 815 -10.06 14.14 24.62
C GLN A 815 -10.70 15.52 24.87
N PRO A 816 -11.48 16.06 23.91
CA PRO A 816 -12.19 17.32 24.13
C PRO A 816 -13.14 17.24 25.34
N PRO A 817 -13.05 18.15 26.32
CA PRO A 817 -13.79 18.00 27.58
C PRO A 817 -15.31 17.95 27.42
N LYS A 818 -15.87 18.76 26.50
CA LYS A 818 -17.30 18.75 26.19
C LYS A 818 -17.73 17.41 25.60
N LEU A 819 -16.92 16.81 24.73
CA LEU A 819 -17.19 15.49 24.16
C LEU A 819 -17.20 14.40 25.23
N VAL A 820 -16.23 14.40 26.15
CA VAL A 820 -16.20 13.42 27.25
C VAL A 820 -17.44 13.53 28.13
N LYS A 821 -17.84 14.75 28.52
CA LYS A 821 -19.05 14.98 29.33
C LYS A 821 -20.30 14.50 28.60
N LEU A 822 -20.39 14.80 27.31
CA LEU A 822 -21.52 14.40 26.47
C LEU A 822 -21.64 12.87 26.38
N ILE A 823 -20.55 12.17 26.06
CA ILE A 823 -20.52 10.70 26.00
C ILE A 823 -20.78 10.08 27.38
N SER A 824 -20.28 10.69 28.46
CA SER A 824 -20.55 10.22 29.82
C SER A 824 -22.03 10.32 30.17
N SER A 825 -22.67 11.44 29.80
CA SER A 825 -24.11 11.67 29.99
C SER A 825 -24.94 10.68 29.18
N GLU A 826 -24.60 10.49 27.90
CA GLU A 826 -25.30 9.56 27.01
C GLU A 826 -25.25 8.12 27.54
N LEU A 827 -24.12 7.72 28.14
CA LEU A 827 -23.93 6.39 28.72
C LEU A 827 -24.45 6.24 30.15
N GLY A 828 -25.00 7.30 30.74
CA GLY A 828 -25.48 7.35 32.12
C GLY A 828 -24.38 7.04 33.15
N LEU A 829 -23.15 7.52 32.93
CA LEU A 829 -22.03 7.30 33.84
C LEU A 829 -22.07 8.30 34.99
N ALA A 830 -21.78 7.83 36.21
CA ALA A 830 -21.72 8.67 37.40
C ALA A 830 -20.51 9.63 37.37
N SER A 831 -19.41 9.21 36.72
CA SER A 831 -18.21 10.02 36.55
C SER A 831 -17.54 9.81 35.19
N PRO A 832 -17.05 10.87 34.52
CA PRO A 832 -16.19 10.76 33.35
C PRO A 832 -15.00 9.83 33.54
N THR A 833 -14.44 9.75 34.75
CA THR A 833 -13.27 8.90 35.05
C THR A 833 -13.55 7.40 34.93
N GLN A 834 -14.83 7.01 34.80
CA GLN A 834 -15.20 5.63 34.45
C GLN A 834 -14.81 5.28 33.01
N ILE A 835 -14.62 6.27 32.12
CA ILE A 835 -14.16 6.02 30.74
C ILE A 835 -12.66 5.70 30.78
N VAL A 836 -12.33 4.46 30.43
CA VAL A 836 -10.95 3.96 30.35
C VAL A 836 -10.34 4.26 28.99
N ASN A 837 -11.13 4.05 27.92
CA ASN A 837 -10.75 4.31 26.53
C ASN A 837 -12.00 4.29 25.63
N TRP A 838 -11.86 4.65 24.35
CA TRP A 838 -12.91 4.44 23.35
C TRP A 838 -12.35 4.14 21.97
N GLU A 839 -13.19 3.60 21.10
CA GLU A 839 -13.00 3.57 19.66
C GLU A 839 -14.23 4.18 19.03
N LEU A 840 -14.13 5.48 18.75
CA LEU A 840 -15.19 6.27 18.13
C LEU A 840 -14.78 6.67 16.71
N GLU A 841 -15.77 6.80 15.86
CA GLU A 841 -15.61 7.16 14.46
C GLU A 841 -16.68 8.15 14.02
N LEU A 842 -16.31 9.03 13.10
CA LEU A 842 -17.23 9.98 12.47
C LEU A 842 -17.88 9.35 11.24
N TYR A 843 -19.17 9.59 11.08
CA TYR A 843 -19.97 9.06 9.97
C TYR A 843 -20.98 10.10 9.47
N ASP A 844 -21.38 10.00 8.21
CA ASP A 844 -22.46 10.81 7.63
C ASP A 844 -23.78 10.56 8.39
N SER A 845 -24.30 11.62 9.01
CA SER A 845 -25.54 11.60 9.78
C SER A 845 -26.80 11.61 8.91
N GLN A 846 -26.66 11.89 7.60
CA GLN A 846 -27.80 11.87 6.68
C GLN A 846 -28.38 10.45 6.57
N PRO A 847 -29.66 10.22 6.95
CA PRO A 847 -30.28 8.90 6.90
C PRO A 847 -30.20 8.28 5.50
N ALA A 848 -30.13 6.95 5.43
CA ALA A 848 -30.33 6.26 4.16
C ALA A 848 -31.77 6.46 3.70
N GLN A 849 -32.00 6.49 2.38
CA GLN A 849 -33.35 6.65 1.83
C GLN A 849 -33.45 6.11 0.41
N THR A 850 -34.67 5.82 -0.03
CA THR A 850 -34.92 5.55 -1.45
C THR A 850 -34.92 6.84 -2.28
N GLY A 851 -34.59 6.75 -3.56
CA GLY A 851 -34.53 7.89 -4.48
C GLY A 851 -34.59 7.47 -5.95
N GLY A 852 -34.53 8.44 -6.87
CA GLY A 852 -34.92 8.24 -8.27
C GLY A 852 -36.39 8.63 -8.51
N LEU A 853 -36.80 8.75 -9.78
CA LEU A 853 -38.16 9.17 -10.13
C LEU A 853 -39.19 8.16 -9.63
N ASP A 854 -38.86 6.86 -9.73
CA ASP A 854 -39.73 5.76 -9.29
C ASP A 854 -39.24 5.09 -7.99
N ARG A 855 -38.37 5.79 -7.22
CA ARG A 855 -37.74 5.26 -5.99
C ARG A 855 -36.91 3.99 -6.22
N GLU A 856 -36.27 3.90 -7.38
CA GLU A 856 -35.54 2.72 -7.84
C GLU A 856 -34.16 2.55 -7.19
N PHE A 857 -33.67 3.57 -6.48
CA PHE A 857 -32.35 3.59 -5.86
C PHE A 857 -32.44 3.61 -4.33
N ILE A 858 -31.39 3.14 -3.67
CA ILE A 858 -31.09 3.44 -2.26
C ILE A 858 -29.83 4.32 -2.23
N PHE A 859 -29.95 5.46 -1.56
CA PHE A 859 -28.83 6.36 -1.27
C PHE A 859 -28.47 6.27 0.21
N GLY A 860 -27.24 5.90 0.52
CA GLY A 860 -26.77 5.76 1.90
C GLY A 860 -25.26 5.68 1.99
N GLY A 861 -24.71 5.92 3.18
CA GLY A 861 -23.29 5.69 3.44
C GLY A 861 -23.00 4.24 3.81
N ARG A 862 -21.73 3.83 3.67
CA ARG A 862 -21.23 2.53 4.17
C ARG A 862 -21.95 1.32 3.52
N ILE A 863 -22.35 1.45 2.25
CA ILE A 863 -22.95 0.33 1.50
C ILE A 863 -21.93 -0.80 1.35
N ASP A 864 -20.67 -0.43 1.12
CA ASP A 864 -19.51 -1.29 1.16
C ASP A 864 -19.12 -1.67 2.60
N ASP A 865 -19.12 -2.95 3.01
CA ASP A 865 -19.87 -4.10 2.41
C ASP A 865 -21.06 -4.51 3.30
N LYS A 866 -21.62 -3.53 4.02
CA LYS A 866 -22.84 -3.75 4.79
C LYS A 866 -24.02 -4.23 3.93
N LEU A 867 -24.01 -3.97 2.61
CA LEU A 867 -25.01 -4.47 1.67
C LEU A 867 -24.98 -6.00 1.54
N CYS A 868 -23.86 -6.59 1.12
CA CYS A 868 -23.80 -8.05 0.95
C CYS A 868 -23.83 -8.74 2.31
N SER A 869 -23.15 -8.21 3.31
CA SER A 869 -23.16 -8.75 4.68
C SER A 869 -24.56 -8.81 5.29
N TRP A 870 -25.37 -7.74 5.15
CA TRP A 870 -26.76 -7.74 5.65
C TRP A 870 -27.64 -8.70 4.86
N ALA A 871 -27.48 -8.77 3.54
CA ALA A 871 -28.24 -9.68 2.69
C ALA A 871 -27.90 -11.16 2.99
N ALA A 872 -26.61 -11.50 3.16
CA ALA A 872 -26.15 -12.83 3.52
C ALA A 872 -26.67 -13.26 4.89
N PHE A 873 -26.55 -12.38 5.90
CA PHE A 873 -27.10 -12.61 7.23
C PHE A 873 -28.62 -12.86 7.21
N THR A 874 -29.35 -12.00 6.49
CA THR A 874 -30.80 -12.13 6.36
C THR A 874 -31.19 -13.39 5.58
N GLY A 875 -30.41 -13.76 4.57
CA GLY A 875 -30.50 -15.04 3.85
C GLY A 875 -30.33 -16.25 4.76
N LEU A 876 -29.34 -16.25 5.66
CA LEU A 876 -29.17 -17.31 6.66
C LEU A 876 -30.36 -17.41 7.62
N LEU A 877 -30.89 -16.27 8.07
CA LEU A 877 -32.10 -16.29 8.89
C LEU A 877 -33.30 -16.80 8.08
N ALA A 878 -33.42 -16.46 6.80
CA ALA A 878 -34.51 -16.88 5.93
C ALA A 878 -34.38 -18.34 5.44
N ALA A 879 -33.18 -18.92 5.47
CA ALA A 879 -32.90 -20.29 5.05
C ALA A 879 -33.81 -21.30 5.75
N GLU A 880 -34.17 -22.33 4.99
CA GLU A 880 -35.02 -23.40 5.46
C GLU A 880 -34.19 -24.46 6.18
N SER A 881 -34.86 -25.33 6.93
CA SER A 881 -34.21 -26.48 7.56
C SER A 881 -35.08 -27.69 7.26
N SER A 882 -34.49 -28.69 6.62
CA SER A 882 -35.12 -29.99 6.40
C SER A 882 -34.44 -31.05 7.27
N PRO A 883 -35.16 -32.07 7.75
CA PRO A 883 -34.56 -33.23 8.41
C PRO A 883 -33.51 -33.96 7.56
N SER A 884 -33.55 -33.77 6.23
CA SER A 884 -32.59 -34.33 5.29
C SER A 884 -31.32 -33.50 5.10
N ASP A 885 -31.26 -32.26 5.62
CA ASP A 885 -30.12 -31.37 5.41
C ASP A 885 -28.87 -31.94 6.10
N GLY A 886 -27.83 -32.23 5.32
CA GLY A 886 -26.58 -32.82 5.78
C GLY A 886 -25.43 -31.83 5.94
N VAL A 887 -25.58 -30.57 5.52
CA VAL A 887 -24.51 -29.56 5.57
C VAL A 887 -24.63 -28.59 6.74
N ILE A 888 -23.52 -27.89 7.05
CA ILE A 888 -23.56 -26.69 7.88
C ILE A 888 -23.80 -25.48 6.98
N LYS A 889 -24.80 -24.66 7.29
CA LYS A 889 -25.07 -23.37 6.62
C LYS A 889 -24.45 -22.26 7.46
N LEU A 890 -23.54 -21.46 6.89
CA LEU A 890 -22.69 -20.53 7.66
C LEU A 890 -22.57 -19.16 6.98
N VAL A 891 -22.65 -18.10 7.78
CA VAL A 891 -22.29 -16.73 7.39
C VAL A 891 -21.17 -16.20 8.30
N ALA A 892 -20.10 -15.70 7.70
CA ALA A 892 -18.97 -15.07 8.36
C ALA A 892 -18.87 -13.59 7.98
N LEU A 893 -18.92 -12.71 8.98
CA LEU A 893 -18.84 -11.26 8.82
C LEU A 893 -17.56 -10.76 9.47
N PHE A 894 -16.65 -10.24 8.65
CA PHE A 894 -15.31 -9.82 9.07
C PHE A 894 -15.20 -8.30 9.27
N ASP A 895 -14.14 -7.91 9.96
CA ASP A 895 -13.66 -6.53 10.10
C ASP A 895 -12.36 -6.39 9.30
N ASP A 896 -11.89 -5.15 9.11
CA ASP A 896 -10.58 -4.84 8.56
C ASP A 896 -10.31 -5.31 7.12
N GLU A 897 -11.34 -5.54 6.29
CA GLU A 897 -11.14 -5.84 4.87
C GLU A 897 -10.43 -4.68 4.16
N GLU A 898 -10.91 -3.46 4.41
CA GLU A 898 -10.50 -2.22 3.75
C GLU A 898 -9.04 -1.84 4.01
N ILE A 899 -8.41 -2.53 4.97
CA ILE A 899 -6.99 -2.39 5.34
C ILE A 899 -6.20 -3.70 5.14
N GLY A 900 -6.74 -4.66 4.39
CA GLY A 900 -6.07 -5.87 3.92
C GLY A 900 -6.33 -7.15 4.73
N SER A 901 -7.34 -7.16 5.61
CA SER A 901 -7.82 -8.32 6.39
C SER A 901 -6.82 -8.97 7.37
N LEU A 902 -5.62 -8.40 7.56
CA LEU A 902 -4.52 -9.01 8.32
C LEU A 902 -4.50 -8.59 9.79
N LEU A 903 -5.64 -8.69 10.45
CA LEU A 903 -5.78 -8.54 11.91
C LEU A 903 -6.63 -9.69 12.48
N ARG A 904 -6.62 -9.87 13.81
CA ARG A 904 -7.24 -11.04 14.49
C ARG A 904 -8.74 -11.24 14.24
N GLN A 905 -9.44 -10.23 13.72
CA GLN A 905 -10.87 -10.26 13.40
C GLN A 905 -11.14 -10.19 11.89
N GLY A 906 -10.11 -10.01 11.06
CA GLY A 906 -10.22 -9.98 9.60
C GLY A 906 -10.10 -11.35 8.96
N ALA A 907 -10.37 -11.42 7.66
CA ALA A 907 -10.50 -12.67 6.92
C ALA A 907 -9.17 -13.46 6.80
N ARG A 908 -8.01 -12.80 6.92
CA ARG A 908 -6.70 -13.46 6.92
C ARG A 908 -6.29 -13.99 8.31
N SER A 909 -7.17 -13.89 9.29
CA SER A 909 -6.97 -14.49 10.62
C SER A 909 -7.41 -15.96 10.65
N ASN A 910 -7.23 -16.59 11.81
CA ASN A 910 -7.77 -17.92 12.04
C ASN A 910 -9.26 -17.91 12.42
N PHE A 911 -9.99 -16.79 12.36
CA PHE A 911 -11.34 -16.71 12.94
C PHE A 911 -12.33 -17.70 12.30
N LEU A 912 -12.42 -17.74 10.96
CA LEU A 912 -13.28 -18.72 10.27
C LEU A 912 -12.71 -20.14 10.29
N PRO A 913 -11.44 -20.40 9.92
CA PRO A 913 -10.88 -21.75 9.96
C PRO A 913 -11.01 -22.40 11.34
N LEU A 914 -10.68 -21.67 12.41
CA LEU A 914 -10.79 -22.19 13.78
C LEU A 914 -12.24 -22.40 14.22
N THR A 915 -13.18 -21.59 13.75
CA THR A 915 -14.60 -21.77 14.08
C THR A 915 -15.14 -23.06 13.44
N ILE A 916 -14.78 -23.33 12.18
CA ILE A 916 -15.13 -24.58 11.50
C ILE A 916 -14.46 -25.76 12.20
N GLU A 917 -13.15 -25.66 12.47
CA GLU A 917 -12.38 -26.70 13.15
C GLU A 917 -13.03 -27.11 14.48
N ARG A 918 -13.36 -26.14 15.33
CA ARG A 918 -14.02 -26.38 16.62
C ARG A 918 -15.45 -26.89 16.48
N ALA A 919 -16.17 -26.47 15.43
CA ALA A 919 -17.51 -26.98 15.19
C ALA A 919 -17.47 -28.46 14.76
N VAL A 920 -16.59 -28.81 13.83
CA VAL A 920 -16.38 -30.18 13.37
C VAL A 920 -15.86 -31.05 14.53
N GLU A 921 -14.92 -30.57 15.33
CA GLU A 921 -14.42 -31.28 16.53
C GLU A 921 -15.56 -31.60 17.50
N ALA A 922 -16.40 -30.62 17.84
CA ALA A 922 -17.51 -30.82 18.77
C ALA A 922 -18.57 -31.80 18.22
N LEU A 923 -18.87 -31.73 16.92
CA LEU A 923 -19.82 -32.63 16.26
C LEU A 923 -19.25 -34.05 16.08
N SER A 924 -17.94 -34.17 15.81
CA SER A 924 -17.21 -35.44 15.81
C SER A 924 -17.25 -36.12 17.17
N ALA A 925 -17.00 -35.37 18.25
CA ALA A 925 -17.09 -35.88 19.60
C ALA A 925 -18.53 -36.34 19.96
N ALA A 926 -19.55 -35.59 19.51
CA ALA A 926 -20.94 -35.98 19.72
C ALA A 926 -21.35 -37.25 18.94
N ALA A 927 -20.69 -37.53 17.81
CA ALA A 927 -20.94 -38.68 16.95
C ALA A 927 -20.00 -39.88 17.20
N ASP A 928 -19.11 -39.81 18.20
CA ASP A 928 -18.05 -40.80 18.45
C ASP A 928 -17.16 -41.09 17.22
N VAL A 929 -16.88 -40.04 16.43
CA VAL A 929 -15.99 -40.10 15.26
C VAL A 929 -14.67 -39.40 15.58
N PRO A 930 -13.50 -39.99 15.27
CA PRO A 930 -12.22 -39.34 15.48
C PRO A 930 -12.11 -38.01 14.71
N PHE A 931 -11.80 -36.94 15.44
CA PHE A 931 -11.44 -35.65 14.86
C PHE A 931 -9.96 -35.63 14.45
N GLY A 932 -9.64 -35.01 13.32
CA GLY A 932 -8.28 -34.85 12.82
C GLY A 932 -8.24 -34.25 11.42
N SER A 933 -7.03 -34.19 10.84
CA SER A 933 -6.78 -33.57 9.53
C SER A 933 -7.59 -34.22 8.40
N ASN A 934 -7.83 -35.53 8.45
CA ASN A 934 -8.63 -36.22 7.43
C ASN A 934 -10.10 -35.79 7.47
N THR A 935 -10.74 -35.78 8.64
CA THR A 935 -12.14 -35.36 8.80
C THR A 935 -12.34 -33.90 8.42
N LEU A 936 -11.42 -33.03 8.84
CA LEU A 936 -11.44 -31.61 8.47
C LEU A 936 -11.20 -31.40 6.96
N GLY A 937 -10.26 -32.15 6.37
CA GLY A 937 -9.98 -32.11 4.93
C GLY A 937 -11.17 -32.57 4.09
N GLN A 938 -11.89 -33.62 4.50
CA GLN A 938 -13.13 -34.07 3.85
C GLN A 938 -14.23 -33.00 3.94
N THR A 939 -14.34 -32.35 5.11
CA THR A 939 -15.28 -31.25 5.32
C THR A 939 -14.98 -30.10 4.34
N TYR A 940 -13.72 -29.64 4.26
CA TYR A 940 -13.33 -28.58 3.34
C TYR A 940 -13.49 -28.97 1.86
N ALA A 941 -13.14 -30.20 1.48
CA ALA A 941 -13.31 -30.68 0.10
C ALA A 941 -14.77 -30.71 -0.35
N SER A 942 -15.70 -30.95 0.59
CA SER A 942 -17.15 -30.95 0.36
C SER A 942 -17.80 -29.58 0.59
N SER A 943 -17.01 -28.55 0.86
CA SER A 943 -17.50 -27.20 1.16
C SER A 943 -17.44 -26.27 -0.06
N PHE A 944 -18.19 -25.18 0.01
CA PHE A 944 -18.08 -24.07 -0.93
C PHE A 944 -18.21 -22.73 -0.22
N LEU A 945 -17.42 -21.76 -0.69
CA LEU A 945 -17.40 -20.40 -0.18
C LEU A 945 -17.90 -19.40 -1.22
N VAL A 946 -18.96 -18.67 -0.89
CA VAL A 946 -19.32 -17.42 -1.57
C VAL A 946 -18.66 -16.27 -0.82
N SER A 947 -17.60 -15.70 -1.40
CA SER A 947 -17.04 -14.42 -0.98
C SER A 947 -17.96 -13.33 -1.50
N ALA A 948 -18.75 -12.77 -0.59
CA ALA A 948 -19.81 -11.82 -0.86
C ALA A 948 -19.32 -10.41 -0.51
N ASP A 949 -18.93 -9.67 -1.54
CA ASP A 949 -18.45 -8.30 -1.45
C ASP A 949 -19.11 -7.50 -2.59
N VAL A 950 -19.45 -6.24 -2.36
CA VAL A 950 -20.08 -5.37 -3.35
C VAL A 950 -19.27 -5.27 -4.64
N THR A 951 -19.96 -5.00 -5.76
CA THR A 951 -19.32 -4.87 -7.08
C THR A 951 -19.74 -3.59 -7.79
N HIS A 952 -19.13 -3.28 -8.92
CA HIS A 952 -19.32 -2.02 -9.62
C HIS A 952 -20.48 -2.14 -10.64
N ALA A 953 -21.59 -1.46 -10.35
CA ALA A 953 -22.64 -1.24 -11.35
C ALA A 953 -22.11 -0.35 -12.49
N GLY A 954 -22.64 -0.51 -13.70
CA GLY A 954 -22.31 0.35 -14.84
C GLY A 954 -22.59 1.82 -14.57
N ASN A 955 -21.55 2.64 -14.49
CA ASN A 955 -21.70 4.08 -14.33
C ASN A 955 -21.86 4.73 -15.72
N PRO A 956 -23.05 5.27 -16.06
CA PRO A 956 -23.34 5.77 -17.41
C PRO A 956 -22.43 6.92 -17.83
N ASN A 957 -21.86 7.67 -16.88
CA ASN A 957 -20.98 8.81 -17.15
C ASN A 957 -19.52 8.38 -17.42
N PHE A 958 -19.18 7.11 -17.18
CA PHE A 958 -17.81 6.60 -17.24
C PHE A 958 -17.74 5.22 -17.90
N LEU A 959 -18.67 4.88 -18.81
CA LEU A 959 -18.75 3.56 -19.44
C LEU A 959 -17.45 3.12 -20.14
N GLY A 960 -16.61 4.06 -20.59
CA GLY A 960 -15.29 3.74 -21.16
C GLY A 960 -14.33 3.00 -20.21
N TYR A 961 -14.59 3.01 -18.89
CA TYR A 961 -13.84 2.25 -17.89
C TYR A 961 -14.41 0.86 -17.60
N TYR A 962 -15.55 0.51 -18.19
CA TYR A 962 -16.18 -0.79 -18.00
C TYR A 962 -15.85 -1.72 -19.18
N LEU A 963 -15.82 -3.03 -18.90
CA LEU A 963 -15.64 -4.05 -19.93
C LEU A 963 -17.00 -4.37 -20.54
N ASP A 964 -17.12 -4.25 -21.86
CA ASP A 964 -18.33 -4.62 -22.60
C ASP A 964 -18.80 -6.04 -22.22
N ASP A 965 -20.11 -6.23 -22.15
CA ASP A 965 -20.79 -7.47 -21.72
C ASP A 965 -20.57 -7.92 -20.26
N HIS A 966 -19.71 -7.24 -19.49
CA HIS A 966 -19.38 -7.59 -18.09
C HIS A 966 -19.73 -6.43 -17.14
N VAL A 967 -20.85 -5.76 -17.42
CA VAL A 967 -21.30 -4.55 -16.72
C VAL A 967 -22.63 -4.82 -16.00
N PRO A 968 -22.60 -5.07 -14.67
CA PRO A 968 -23.80 -5.28 -13.89
C PRO A 968 -24.72 -4.05 -13.89
N ARG A 969 -26.03 -4.32 -13.84
CA ARG A 969 -27.10 -3.34 -13.69
C ARG A 969 -27.73 -3.46 -12.31
N LEU A 970 -28.21 -2.33 -11.78
CA LEU A 970 -28.98 -2.27 -10.53
C LEU A 970 -30.35 -2.93 -10.71
N ASN A 971 -30.93 -3.44 -9.62
CA ASN A 971 -32.26 -4.08 -9.57
C ASN A 971 -32.41 -5.32 -10.49
N VAL A 972 -31.32 -6.02 -10.81
CA VAL A 972 -31.35 -7.23 -11.66
C VAL A 972 -30.98 -8.47 -10.86
N GLY A 973 -29.86 -8.43 -10.14
CA GLY A 973 -29.39 -9.57 -9.34
C GLY A 973 -27.90 -9.49 -9.04
N ILE A 974 -27.39 -10.48 -8.32
CA ILE A 974 -25.98 -10.55 -7.92
C ILE A 974 -25.08 -10.70 -9.14
N ALA A 975 -23.89 -10.10 -9.14
CA ALA A 975 -22.90 -10.33 -10.18
C ALA A 975 -21.82 -11.30 -9.71
N ILE A 976 -21.52 -12.31 -10.54
CA ILE A 976 -20.40 -13.22 -10.36
C ILE A 976 -19.15 -12.49 -10.88
N CYS A 977 -18.16 -12.29 -10.01
CA CYS A 977 -16.99 -11.46 -10.27
C CYS A 977 -15.80 -12.32 -10.68
N GLY A 978 -15.32 -12.15 -11.91
CA GLY A 978 -14.13 -12.81 -12.43
C GLY A 978 -12.92 -11.89 -12.47
N ASP A 979 -11.72 -12.44 -12.23
CA ASP A 979 -10.46 -11.74 -12.47
C ASP A 979 -9.34 -12.74 -12.82
N SER A 980 -8.65 -12.52 -13.94
CA SER A 980 -7.61 -13.43 -14.43
C SER A 980 -6.30 -13.41 -13.64
N ASN A 981 -6.15 -12.49 -12.68
CA ASN A 981 -4.91 -12.26 -11.92
C ASN A 981 -5.04 -12.60 -10.43
N GLY A 982 -6.12 -13.26 -10.03
CA GLY A 982 -6.31 -13.76 -8.67
C GLY A 982 -6.72 -12.69 -7.65
N HIS A 983 -7.22 -11.53 -8.12
CA HIS A 983 -7.90 -10.57 -7.25
C HIS A 983 -9.24 -11.11 -6.74
N MET A 984 -9.88 -11.92 -7.57
CA MET A 984 -11.06 -12.73 -7.27
C MET A 984 -10.67 -14.21 -7.33
N THR A 985 -11.36 -15.06 -6.57
CA THR A 985 -11.14 -16.51 -6.53
C THR A 985 -11.96 -17.28 -7.56
N THR A 986 -12.93 -16.63 -8.19
CA THR A 986 -13.90 -17.25 -9.12
C THR A 986 -13.23 -17.91 -10.31
N ASP A 987 -13.60 -19.16 -10.57
CA ASP A 987 -13.23 -19.92 -11.76
C ASP A 987 -14.47 -20.46 -12.51
N ALA A 988 -14.24 -21.29 -13.53
CA ALA A 988 -15.31 -21.86 -14.35
C ALA A 988 -16.25 -22.79 -13.55
N VAL A 989 -15.71 -23.60 -12.64
CA VAL A 989 -16.51 -24.51 -11.80
C VAL A 989 -17.40 -23.69 -10.86
N SER A 990 -16.81 -22.67 -10.24
CA SER A 990 -17.49 -21.80 -9.30
C SER A 990 -18.57 -20.96 -9.97
N THR A 991 -18.32 -20.52 -11.21
CA THR A 991 -19.33 -19.84 -12.04
C THR A 991 -20.52 -20.76 -12.34
N ALA A 992 -20.27 -22.00 -12.76
CA ALA A 992 -21.33 -22.97 -13.06
C ALA A 992 -22.18 -23.28 -11.81
N ILE A 993 -21.55 -23.43 -10.64
CA ILE A 993 -22.23 -23.63 -9.36
C ILE A 993 -23.15 -22.43 -9.03
N LEU A 994 -22.64 -21.19 -9.12
CA LEU A 994 -23.45 -20.01 -8.79
C LEU A 994 -24.57 -19.73 -9.79
N GLN A 995 -24.35 -20.03 -11.08
CA GLN A 995 -25.43 -19.99 -12.08
C GLN A 995 -26.52 -21.00 -11.75
N ARG A 996 -26.12 -22.22 -11.35
CA ARG A 996 -27.05 -23.26 -10.92
C ARG A 996 -27.85 -22.88 -9.67
N VAL A 997 -27.22 -22.16 -8.72
CA VAL A 997 -27.94 -21.54 -7.59
C VAL A 997 -28.99 -20.56 -8.10
N GLY A 998 -28.63 -19.68 -9.03
CA GLY A 998 -29.55 -18.71 -9.61
C GLY A 998 -30.76 -19.37 -10.30
N GLU A 999 -30.54 -20.45 -11.04
CA GLU A 999 -31.61 -21.23 -11.68
C GLU A 999 -32.59 -21.84 -10.66
N LEU A 1000 -32.07 -22.51 -9.63
CA LEU A 1000 -32.90 -23.19 -8.63
C LEU A 1000 -33.63 -22.21 -7.71
N ALA A 1001 -33.01 -21.06 -7.43
CA ALA A 1001 -33.56 -20.03 -6.57
C ALA A 1001 -34.41 -19.00 -7.32
N ASP A 1002 -34.53 -19.08 -8.65
CA ASP A 1002 -35.14 -18.05 -9.50
C ASP A 1002 -34.51 -16.66 -9.25
N ALA A 1003 -33.20 -16.62 -9.06
CA ALA A 1003 -32.41 -15.42 -8.78
C ALA A 1003 -31.48 -15.14 -9.96
N PRO A 1004 -31.76 -14.11 -10.79
CA PRO A 1004 -30.90 -13.76 -11.91
C PRO A 1004 -29.47 -13.47 -11.46
N THR A 1005 -28.50 -13.97 -12.21
CA THR A 1005 -27.08 -13.66 -12.02
C THR A 1005 -26.57 -12.79 -13.16
N GLN A 1006 -25.61 -11.95 -12.84
CA GLN A 1006 -24.89 -11.09 -13.78
C GLN A 1006 -23.41 -11.47 -13.76
N THR A 1007 -22.61 -10.85 -14.62
CA THR A 1007 -21.16 -11.04 -14.65
C THR A 1007 -20.47 -9.69 -14.53
N PHE A 1008 -19.42 -9.65 -13.72
CA PHE A 1008 -18.51 -8.51 -13.64
C PHE A 1008 -17.08 -8.96 -13.88
N GLN A 1009 -16.36 -8.19 -14.69
CA GLN A 1009 -14.91 -8.31 -14.82
C GLN A 1009 -14.35 -6.95 -15.26
N ILE A 1010 -13.18 -6.60 -14.72
CA ILE A 1010 -12.48 -5.37 -15.11
C ILE A 1010 -11.94 -5.45 -16.54
N ARG A 1011 -11.65 -4.27 -17.13
CA ARG A 1011 -10.93 -4.22 -18.40
C ARG A 1011 -9.46 -4.62 -18.21
N ASN A 1012 -8.86 -5.19 -19.25
CA ASN A 1012 -7.45 -5.61 -19.25
C ASN A 1012 -6.45 -4.48 -18.94
N ASP A 1013 -6.81 -3.23 -19.22
CA ASP A 1013 -5.99 -2.03 -19.04
C ASP A 1013 -6.28 -1.27 -17.73
N THR A 1014 -7.08 -1.86 -16.84
CA THR A 1014 -7.51 -1.25 -15.56
C THR A 1014 -7.06 -2.08 -14.35
N ARG A 1015 -7.18 -1.50 -13.15
CA ARG A 1015 -6.85 -2.17 -11.88
C ARG A 1015 -8.11 -2.75 -11.25
N SER A 1016 -8.00 -3.94 -10.66
CA SER A 1016 -9.04 -4.55 -9.81
C SER A 1016 -8.82 -4.21 -8.33
N GLY A 1017 -9.90 -4.20 -7.57
CA GLY A 1017 -9.87 -4.29 -6.10
C GLY A 1017 -9.44 -5.69 -5.65
N GLY A 1018 -9.45 -5.96 -4.35
CA GLY A 1018 -9.36 -7.32 -3.80
C GLY A 1018 -10.58 -7.57 -2.92
N THR A 1019 -10.74 -8.80 -2.45
CA THR A 1019 -11.80 -9.20 -1.53
C THR A 1019 -11.25 -10.17 -0.48
N VAL A 1020 -12.12 -10.68 0.40
CA VAL A 1020 -11.80 -11.76 1.34
C VAL A 1020 -11.63 -13.15 0.67
N GLY A 1021 -12.10 -13.33 -0.57
CA GLY A 1021 -12.23 -14.61 -1.24
C GLY A 1021 -10.92 -15.38 -1.40
N PRO A 1022 -9.91 -14.82 -2.10
CA PRO A 1022 -8.62 -15.48 -2.28
C PRO A 1022 -7.93 -15.84 -0.95
N ALA A 1023 -8.06 -15.00 0.08
CA ALA A 1023 -7.48 -15.23 1.39
C ALA A 1023 -8.11 -16.44 2.09
N LEU A 1024 -9.44 -16.52 2.12
CA LEU A 1024 -10.18 -17.58 2.79
C LEU A 1024 -10.08 -18.91 2.03
N SER A 1025 -10.20 -18.87 0.69
CA SER A 1025 -10.01 -20.05 -0.15
C SER A 1025 -8.60 -20.62 0.03
N SER A 1026 -7.56 -19.77 0.01
CA SER A 1026 -6.18 -20.22 0.23
C SER A 1026 -5.93 -20.77 1.63
N ALA A 1027 -6.60 -20.24 2.67
CA ALA A 1027 -6.39 -20.69 4.05
C ALA A 1027 -7.01 -22.07 4.33
N MET A 1028 -8.13 -22.40 3.67
CA MET A 1028 -8.90 -23.63 3.92
C MET A 1028 -8.82 -24.65 2.79
N GLY A 1029 -8.37 -24.25 1.59
CA GLY A 1029 -8.36 -25.09 0.39
C GLY A 1029 -9.76 -25.35 -0.18
N VAL A 1030 -10.72 -24.47 0.09
CA VAL A 1030 -12.14 -24.63 -0.28
C VAL A 1030 -12.42 -24.00 -1.65
N LYS A 1031 -13.24 -24.67 -2.48
CA LYS A 1031 -13.79 -24.10 -3.72
C LYS A 1031 -14.54 -22.81 -3.39
N ALA A 1032 -14.30 -21.75 -4.16
CA ALA A 1032 -14.86 -20.45 -3.84
C ALA A 1032 -15.18 -19.62 -5.07
N ALA A 1033 -16.13 -18.70 -4.94
CA ALA A 1033 -16.34 -17.62 -5.89
C ALA A 1033 -16.57 -16.29 -5.17
N ASP A 1034 -16.14 -15.22 -5.83
CA ASP A 1034 -16.53 -13.85 -5.51
C ASP A 1034 -17.82 -13.51 -6.26
N ALA A 1035 -18.84 -13.09 -5.52
CA ALA A 1035 -20.11 -12.65 -6.07
C ALA A 1035 -20.73 -11.54 -5.23
N GLY A 1036 -21.10 -10.45 -5.89
CA GLY A 1036 -21.40 -9.17 -5.24
C GLY A 1036 -22.64 -8.48 -5.73
N LEU A 1037 -23.30 -7.73 -4.84
CA LEU A 1037 -24.39 -6.84 -5.24
C LEU A 1037 -23.84 -5.56 -5.88
N PRO A 1038 -24.39 -5.12 -7.02
CA PRO A 1038 -23.87 -3.98 -7.75
C PRO A 1038 -24.19 -2.66 -7.04
N GLN A 1039 -23.20 -1.77 -6.98
CA GLN A 1039 -23.33 -0.41 -6.50
C GLN A 1039 -22.59 0.60 -7.38
N LEU A 1040 -23.03 1.85 -7.32
CA LEU A 1040 -22.32 3.02 -7.83
C LEU A 1040 -21.61 3.73 -6.69
N SER A 1041 -20.50 4.39 -7.01
CA SER A 1041 -19.75 5.24 -6.08
C SER A 1041 -19.24 4.49 -4.84
N MET A 1042 -18.74 3.27 -5.05
CA MET A 1042 -17.97 2.51 -4.04
C MET A 1042 -16.91 3.41 -3.38
N HIS A 1043 -16.74 3.29 -2.05
CA HIS A 1043 -15.86 4.12 -1.21
C HIS A 1043 -16.21 5.62 -1.08
N SER A 1044 -17.33 6.08 -1.64
CA SER A 1044 -17.91 7.39 -1.30
C SER A 1044 -18.47 7.37 0.12
N ILE A 1045 -18.47 8.52 0.82
CA ILE A 1045 -19.20 8.65 2.09
C ILE A 1045 -20.71 8.37 1.93
N ARG A 1046 -21.24 8.55 0.70
CA ARG A 1046 -22.61 8.23 0.31
C ARG A 1046 -22.62 7.59 -1.08
N ALA A 1047 -22.93 6.31 -1.13
CA ALA A 1047 -22.97 5.47 -2.32
C ALA A 1047 -24.42 5.23 -2.79
N THR A 1048 -24.60 4.42 -3.84
CA THR A 1048 -25.92 4.13 -4.41
C THR A 1048 -26.01 2.68 -4.87
N THR A 1049 -27.09 1.99 -4.55
CA THR A 1049 -27.45 0.68 -5.12
C THR A 1049 -28.93 0.70 -5.56
N GLY A 1050 -29.43 -0.34 -6.21
CA GLY A 1050 -30.84 -0.46 -6.55
C GLY A 1050 -31.68 -0.77 -5.31
N ALA A 1051 -32.92 -0.30 -5.29
CA ALA A 1051 -33.85 -0.52 -4.18
C ALA A 1051 -34.22 -1.99 -3.96
N LEU A 1052 -34.14 -2.81 -5.01
CA LEU A 1052 -34.42 -4.25 -4.97
C LEU A 1052 -33.16 -5.09 -4.70
N ASP A 1053 -31.96 -4.55 -4.93
CA ASP A 1053 -30.70 -5.28 -4.81
C ASP A 1053 -30.50 -5.94 -3.43
N PRO A 1054 -30.82 -5.30 -2.28
CA PRO A 1054 -30.77 -5.99 -0.98
C PRO A 1054 -31.62 -7.26 -0.93
N GLY A 1055 -32.85 -7.20 -1.46
CA GLY A 1055 -33.77 -8.33 -1.47
C GLY A 1055 -33.42 -9.40 -2.50
N LEU A 1056 -32.89 -9.00 -3.66
CA LEU A 1056 -32.34 -9.93 -4.66
C LEU A 1056 -31.14 -10.68 -4.10
N GLY A 1057 -30.28 -10.00 -3.32
CA GLY A 1057 -29.20 -10.64 -2.57
C GLY A 1057 -29.70 -11.66 -1.56
N VAL A 1058 -30.71 -11.30 -0.75
CA VAL A 1058 -31.34 -12.25 0.19
C VAL A 1058 -31.87 -13.48 -0.52
N LYS A 1059 -32.56 -13.31 -1.65
CA LYS A 1059 -33.09 -14.41 -2.48
C LYS A 1059 -31.96 -15.34 -2.95
N PHE A 1060 -30.88 -14.77 -3.49
CA PHE A 1060 -29.72 -15.54 -3.96
C PHE A 1060 -29.00 -16.27 -2.83
N PHE A 1061 -28.66 -15.57 -1.74
CA PHE A 1061 -27.91 -16.16 -0.62
C PHE A 1061 -28.73 -17.24 0.12
N LYS A 1062 -30.04 -17.04 0.30
CA LYS A 1062 -30.94 -18.10 0.77
C LYS A 1062 -30.87 -19.32 -0.16
N GLY A 1063 -31.00 -19.09 -1.47
CA GLY A 1063 -30.93 -20.13 -2.49
C GLY A 1063 -29.63 -20.93 -2.45
N PHE A 1064 -28.48 -20.25 -2.28
CA PHE A 1064 -27.19 -20.90 -2.12
C PHE A 1064 -27.18 -21.82 -0.89
N LEU A 1065 -27.58 -21.31 0.27
CA LEU A 1065 -27.58 -22.08 1.52
C LEU A 1065 -28.55 -23.27 1.48
N ASP A 1066 -29.68 -23.14 0.79
CA ASP A 1066 -30.70 -24.19 0.70
C ASP A 1066 -30.40 -25.24 -0.38
N HIS A 1067 -29.65 -24.88 -1.43
CA HIS A 1067 -29.42 -25.77 -2.57
C HIS A 1067 -27.98 -26.26 -2.73
N TRP A 1068 -27.01 -25.73 -1.98
CA TRP A 1068 -25.60 -26.13 -2.08
C TRP A 1068 -25.39 -27.64 -2.05
N GLU A 1069 -25.94 -28.34 -1.04
CA GLU A 1069 -25.76 -29.79 -0.90
C GLU A 1069 -26.26 -30.58 -2.11
N LYS A 1070 -27.42 -30.17 -2.65
CA LYS A 1070 -27.98 -30.76 -3.87
C LYS A 1070 -27.07 -30.49 -5.07
N ILE A 1071 -26.59 -29.26 -5.22
CA ILE A 1071 -25.76 -28.85 -6.36
C ILE A 1071 -24.42 -29.59 -6.33
N ASP A 1072 -23.76 -29.70 -5.17
CA ASP A 1072 -22.50 -30.45 -5.05
C ASP A 1072 -22.68 -31.92 -5.45
N GLY A 1073 -23.82 -32.53 -5.12
CA GLY A 1073 -24.20 -33.87 -5.57
C GLY A 1073 -24.44 -34.02 -7.08
N GLU A 1074 -24.51 -32.93 -7.85
CA GLU A 1074 -24.55 -32.96 -9.33
C GLU A 1074 -23.14 -33.11 -9.95
N TRP A 1075 -22.06 -32.94 -9.17
CA TRP A 1075 -20.66 -33.03 -9.62
C TRP A 1075 -20.03 -34.40 -9.31
N HIS A 1076 -19.06 -34.83 -10.12
CA HIS A 1076 -18.39 -36.14 -10.04
C HIS A 1076 -16.87 -36.03 -10.02
#